data_AF-A0A847MEP4-F1
#
_entry.id   AF-A0A847MEP4-F1
#
_cell.length_a   1.000
_cell.length_b   1.000
_cell.length_c   1.000
_cell.angle_alpha   90.00
_cell.angle_beta   90.00
_cell.angle_gamma   90.00
#
_symmetry.space_group_name_H-M   'P 1'
#
loop_
_entity.id
_entity.type
_entity.pdbx_description
1 polymer ?
#
loop_
_entity_poly.entity_id
_entity_poly.type
_entity_poly.pdbx_seq_one_letter_code
_entity_poly.pdbx_strand_id
1 'polypeptide(L)'
;MPIQVVKNYLTSDVKYPFFFVVGDGQYKGIKEKLLELGLSFIKVSDFCRDDDKPPDIDSLFEHLKTADTNANDNKLVVIGIGEYLALRGNNEAVRVLSQLKDLNIGNAKVVLLLRGITAQINDLKADPRFDNRRFYKLDNAYSDFSLTLVDPSIELSNSKGIKDLLIKLENGMCGNVIVQTKANLDETLFTVHKINNAYECIKLTIPNFNLPFSCGCNELWTELLRELTLNDGSLDAVFEKNGFVGSLEKDFYVRVAGLGYRNWLYFIALKTKSETLSNSYLRYVLDKTNCFEDFKTNVLNAIIEVPHNDKQFNRFYDDRKRLVEKFPESDIADFVVNNRKNTAESIYKLTNGTKTEREEIIAWVSQNGVIPQIDDIYPELAAYLKKYTFNCGDLSDLLTEYFDAYKKQKISNKLEDDFIEKVEKLAKSRDYNRLSTRNEIIEGIDKSDTYLYWLDAFGVEYLAFISELAYKHGLSISINIARAELPTITNFNQDFYESWQGKKEKNDELDNIKHNDTGGYNFENNELPIHLAKELDIISGVLDKAATELALRHCERFLIVSDHGASRLAVLQRKEEKYETGTKGEHSGRCCESFDSYNNDLQFATEENGYLVLADYGRFKGSRAANVEVHGGASLEEVVVPIIELTLKDSKITVDLVEEFVTVDYKTGTEITLFFNKPLKKEVSIVMSSIRYPAFSLDDNHYKVILPDTKRAGNYPADVYVGDDFIGKILIKAQGKSGKINEGFDNLL
;
A
#
# COMPACT_ATOMS: atom_id res chain seq x y z
N MET A 1 43.59 11.56 -58.13
CA MET A 1 44.97 11.03 -57.90
C MET A 1 45.01 9.57 -57.46
N PRO A 2 44.25 9.09 -56.45
CA PRO A 2 44.44 7.73 -55.91
C PRO A 2 44.21 6.59 -56.89
N ILE A 3 43.15 6.66 -57.72
CA ILE A 3 42.84 5.56 -58.65
C ILE A 3 43.85 5.45 -59.82
N GLN A 4 44.63 6.50 -60.07
CA GLN A 4 45.60 6.51 -61.16
C GLN A 4 46.74 5.52 -60.91
N VAL A 5 47.11 5.28 -59.64
CA VAL A 5 48.15 4.28 -59.30
C VAL A 5 47.70 2.87 -59.64
N VAL A 6 46.41 2.58 -59.50
CA VAL A 6 45.82 1.29 -59.90
C VAL A 6 45.81 1.17 -61.41
N LYS A 7 45.39 2.20 -62.15
CA LYS A 7 45.45 2.21 -63.63
C LYS A 7 46.86 1.90 -64.13
N ASN A 8 47.88 2.51 -63.51
CA ASN A 8 49.28 2.27 -63.86
C ASN A 8 49.71 0.82 -63.56
N TYR A 9 49.28 0.25 -62.42
CA TYR A 9 49.52 -1.16 -62.09
C TYR A 9 48.87 -2.12 -63.10
N LEU A 10 47.62 -1.86 -63.50
CA LEU A 10 46.87 -2.69 -64.44
C LEU A 10 47.54 -2.79 -65.82
N THR A 11 48.29 -1.76 -66.23
CA THR A 11 49.04 -1.72 -67.50
C THR A 11 50.52 -2.09 -67.37
N SER A 12 50.99 -2.42 -66.15
CA SER A 12 52.40 -2.74 -65.89
C SER A 12 52.74 -4.21 -66.19
N ASP A 13 54.02 -4.55 -66.18
CA ASP A 13 54.57 -5.91 -66.27
C ASP A 13 54.65 -6.64 -64.92
N VAL A 14 54.17 -6.01 -63.82
CA VAL A 14 54.19 -6.59 -62.47
C VAL A 14 53.30 -7.84 -62.40
N LYS A 15 53.90 -8.97 -62.00
CA LYS A 15 53.25 -10.29 -61.85
C LYS A 15 52.88 -10.66 -60.40
N TYR A 16 52.76 -9.65 -59.54
CA TYR A 16 52.46 -9.79 -58.11
C TYR A 16 51.22 -8.95 -57.76
N PRO A 17 50.46 -9.29 -56.70
CA PRO A 17 49.33 -8.49 -56.24
C PRO A 17 49.71 -7.05 -55.86
N PHE A 18 48.78 -6.12 -56.09
CA PHE A 18 48.89 -4.72 -55.70
C PHE A 18 48.13 -4.45 -54.41
N PHE A 19 48.80 -3.90 -53.41
CA PHE A 19 48.23 -3.66 -52.08
C PHE A 19 47.70 -2.22 -51.99
N PHE A 20 46.38 -2.07 -51.95
CA PHE A 20 45.73 -0.76 -51.82
C PHE A 20 45.16 -0.61 -50.41
N VAL A 21 45.86 0.17 -49.56
CA VAL A 21 45.47 0.40 -48.18
C VAL A 21 44.63 1.67 -48.05
N VAL A 22 43.45 1.53 -47.46
CA VAL A 22 42.45 2.59 -47.29
C VAL A 22 41.96 2.66 -45.84
N GLY A 23 41.37 3.79 -45.47
CA GLY A 23 40.66 3.97 -44.20
C GLY A 23 39.17 3.79 -44.35
N ASP A 24 38.43 3.79 -43.24
CA ASP A 24 36.98 3.56 -43.23
C ASP A 24 36.22 4.56 -44.12
N GLY A 25 36.55 5.84 -44.00
CA GLY A 25 35.90 6.91 -44.77
C GLY A 25 36.14 6.84 -46.28
N GLN A 26 37.16 6.11 -46.75
CA GLN A 26 37.49 6.00 -48.18
C GLN A 26 37.15 4.63 -48.77
N TYR A 27 36.87 3.60 -47.95
CA TYR A 27 36.71 2.23 -48.41
C TYR A 27 35.63 2.08 -49.50
N LYS A 28 34.41 2.54 -49.22
CA LYS A 28 33.27 2.46 -50.17
C LYS A 28 33.55 3.21 -51.47
N GLY A 29 34.04 4.45 -51.37
CA GLY A 29 34.32 5.27 -52.55
C GLY A 29 35.49 4.75 -53.41
N ILE A 30 36.46 4.03 -52.83
CA ILE A 30 37.51 3.34 -53.59
C ILE A 30 36.97 2.05 -54.21
N LYS A 31 36.15 1.29 -53.48
CA LYS A 31 35.48 0.08 -53.98
C LYS A 31 34.64 0.40 -55.23
N GLU A 32 33.84 1.47 -55.21
CA GLU A 32 33.05 1.93 -56.35
C GLU A 32 33.94 2.30 -57.55
N LYS A 33 35.02 3.06 -57.34
CA LYS A 33 35.95 3.42 -58.41
C LYS A 33 36.67 2.22 -59.02
N LEU A 34 36.96 1.18 -58.24
CA LEU A 34 37.54 -0.06 -58.76
C LEU A 34 36.52 -0.84 -59.61
N LEU A 35 35.24 -0.82 -59.21
CA LEU A 35 34.16 -1.40 -60.01
C LEU A 35 33.98 -0.65 -61.35
N GLU A 36 34.03 0.68 -61.34
CA GLU A 36 33.98 1.52 -62.55
C GLU A 36 35.14 1.24 -63.53
N LEU A 37 36.27 0.74 -63.04
CA LEU A 37 37.40 0.31 -63.87
C LEU A 37 37.22 -1.09 -64.48
N GLY A 38 36.10 -1.76 -64.21
CA GLY A 38 35.76 -3.07 -64.73
C GLY A 38 36.54 -4.22 -64.08
N LEU A 39 36.89 -4.11 -62.79
CA LEU A 39 37.48 -5.21 -62.03
C LEU A 39 36.37 -6.06 -61.37
N SER A 40 36.53 -7.37 -61.38
CA SER A 40 35.64 -8.33 -60.68
C SER A 40 36.02 -8.45 -59.20
N PHE A 41 35.04 -8.63 -58.32
CA PHE A 41 35.28 -8.69 -56.87
C PHE A 41 35.26 -10.13 -56.35
N ILE A 42 36.32 -10.48 -55.62
CA ILE A 42 36.44 -11.71 -54.84
C ILE A 42 36.24 -11.34 -53.37
N LYS A 43 35.24 -11.94 -52.75
CA LYS A 43 34.94 -11.78 -51.33
C LYS A 43 35.62 -12.88 -50.53
N VAL A 44 36.26 -12.52 -49.43
CA VAL A 44 36.84 -13.50 -48.51
C VAL A 44 35.75 -14.33 -47.83
N SER A 45 34.56 -13.77 -47.62
CA SER A 45 33.41 -14.48 -47.08
C SER A 45 32.97 -15.69 -47.93
N ASP A 46 33.25 -15.68 -49.24
CA ASP A 46 32.88 -16.77 -50.14
C ASP A 46 33.71 -18.05 -49.90
N PHE A 47 34.84 -17.92 -49.19
CA PHE A 47 35.71 -19.03 -48.80
C PHE A 47 35.40 -19.58 -47.40
N CYS A 48 34.37 -19.06 -46.72
CA CYS A 48 33.85 -19.65 -45.48
C CYS A 48 33.00 -20.90 -45.78
N ARG A 49 33.43 -22.06 -45.27
CA ARG A 49 32.76 -23.36 -45.48
C ARG A 49 31.35 -23.42 -44.87
N ASP A 50 31.16 -22.77 -43.72
CA ASP A 50 29.89 -22.61 -43.00
C ASP A 50 29.80 -21.19 -42.43
N ASP A 51 28.64 -20.82 -41.88
CA ASP A 51 28.37 -19.46 -41.36
C ASP A 51 29.34 -19.02 -40.24
N ASP A 52 29.80 -19.94 -39.39
CA ASP A 52 30.70 -19.65 -38.26
C ASP A 52 32.08 -20.31 -38.37
N LYS A 53 32.53 -20.58 -39.61
CA LYS A 53 33.88 -21.08 -39.87
C LYS A 53 34.74 -19.99 -40.50
N PRO A 54 36.01 -19.84 -40.08
CA PRO A 54 36.95 -18.95 -40.75
C PRO A 54 37.10 -19.32 -42.25
N PRO A 55 37.36 -18.34 -43.12
CA PRO A 55 37.62 -18.55 -44.54
C PRO A 55 38.84 -19.44 -44.77
N ASP A 56 38.75 -20.29 -45.79
CA ASP A 56 39.83 -21.13 -46.29
C ASP A 56 40.79 -20.30 -47.15
N ILE A 57 41.83 -19.78 -46.51
CA ILE A 57 42.81 -18.89 -47.15
C ILE A 57 43.63 -19.63 -48.22
N ASP A 58 43.92 -20.91 -48.05
CA ASP A 58 44.64 -21.69 -49.07
C ASP A 58 43.81 -21.79 -50.36
N SER A 59 42.50 -22.00 -50.24
CA SER A 59 41.59 -21.98 -51.38
C SER A 59 41.53 -20.62 -52.08
N LEU A 60 41.61 -19.52 -51.32
CA LEU A 60 41.76 -18.17 -51.89
C LEU A 60 43.09 -18.04 -52.65
N PHE A 61 44.20 -18.53 -52.10
CA PHE A 61 45.51 -18.51 -52.79
C PHE A 61 45.47 -19.29 -54.11
N GLU A 62 44.91 -20.50 -54.12
CA GLU A 62 44.80 -21.31 -55.33
C GLU A 62 43.89 -20.66 -56.39
N HIS A 63 42.79 -20.04 -55.96
CA HIS A 63 41.92 -19.26 -56.84
C HIS A 63 42.68 -18.07 -57.49
N LEU A 64 43.51 -17.36 -56.72
CA LEU A 64 44.32 -16.25 -57.25
C LEU A 64 45.45 -16.71 -58.18
N LYS A 65 46.07 -17.88 -57.94
CA LYS A 65 47.13 -18.43 -58.82
C LYS A 65 46.61 -18.88 -60.18
N THR A 66 45.37 -19.39 -60.21
CA THR A 66 44.75 -19.94 -61.43
C THR A 66 43.92 -18.91 -62.20
N ALA A 67 43.83 -17.68 -61.69
CA ALA A 67 43.03 -16.59 -62.27
C ALA A 67 43.41 -16.26 -63.73
N ASP A 68 44.67 -16.41 -64.13
CA ASP A 68 45.15 -16.06 -65.47
C ASP A 68 44.78 -17.10 -66.56
N THR A 69 44.26 -18.26 -66.16
CA THR A 69 43.79 -19.32 -67.06
C THR A 69 42.35 -19.12 -67.54
N ASN A 70 41.59 -18.22 -66.91
CA ASN A 70 40.21 -17.90 -67.25
C ASN A 70 40.12 -16.61 -68.08
N ALA A 71 39.76 -16.73 -69.36
CA ALA A 71 39.76 -15.61 -70.33
C ALA A 71 38.87 -14.40 -69.97
N ASN A 72 37.93 -14.56 -69.03
CA ASN A 72 36.96 -13.53 -68.64
C ASN A 72 37.29 -12.79 -67.32
N ASP A 73 38.29 -13.22 -66.53
CA ASP A 73 38.46 -12.74 -65.14
C ASP A 73 39.91 -12.33 -64.79
N ASN A 74 40.63 -11.75 -65.74
CA ASN A 74 42.04 -11.38 -65.56
C ASN A 74 42.28 -10.12 -64.70
N LYS A 75 41.23 -9.44 -64.21
CA LYS A 75 41.34 -8.23 -63.38
C LYS A 75 40.43 -8.32 -62.15
N LEU A 76 41.05 -8.52 -60.99
CA LEU A 76 40.39 -8.92 -59.76
C LEU A 76 40.66 -7.93 -58.63
N VAL A 77 39.67 -7.75 -57.74
CA VAL A 77 39.82 -7.09 -56.45
C VAL A 77 39.46 -8.07 -55.35
N VAL A 78 40.36 -8.27 -54.39
CA VAL A 78 40.05 -9.02 -53.17
C VAL A 78 39.63 -8.03 -52.09
N ILE A 79 38.45 -8.26 -51.50
CA ILE A 79 37.90 -7.48 -50.39
C ILE A 79 37.69 -8.36 -49.16
N GLY A 80 37.77 -7.76 -47.97
CA GLY A 80 37.58 -8.46 -46.68
C GLY A 80 38.83 -9.14 -46.14
N ILE A 81 39.90 -9.29 -46.94
CA ILE A 81 41.13 -9.96 -46.49
C ILE A 81 41.90 -9.14 -45.45
N GLY A 82 41.93 -7.81 -45.57
CA GLY A 82 42.56 -6.96 -44.57
C GLY A 82 41.85 -7.07 -43.22
N GLU A 83 40.52 -6.95 -43.24
CA GLU A 83 39.71 -7.04 -42.04
C GLU A 83 39.74 -8.44 -41.42
N TYR A 84 39.72 -9.51 -42.22
CA TYR A 84 39.89 -10.88 -41.73
C TYR A 84 41.24 -11.09 -41.03
N LEU A 85 42.32 -10.61 -41.63
CA LEU A 85 43.65 -10.75 -41.03
C LEU A 85 43.79 -9.94 -39.75
N ALA A 86 43.17 -8.76 -39.69
CA ALA A 86 43.06 -8.00 -38.45
C ALA A 86 42.29 -8.78 -37.36
N LEU A 87 41.21 -9.50 -37.71
CA LEU A 87 40.48 -10.38 -36.78
C LEU A 87 41.32 -11.55 -36.26
N ARG A 88 42.26 -12.06 -37.06
CA ARG A 88 43.13 -13.21 -36.69
C ARG A 88 44.40 -12.84 -35.94
N GLY A 89 44.74 -11.55 -35.88
CA GLY A 89 45.87 -11.06 -35.13
C GLY A 89 47.17 -10.94 -35.91
N ASN A 90 48.17 -10.35 -35.26
CA ASN A 90 49.40 -9.89 -35.91
C ASN A 90 50.19 -11.03 -36.58
N ASN A 91 50.32 -12.18 -35.91
CA ASN A 91 51.10 -13.31 -36.40
C ASN A 91 50.54 -13.86 -37.72
N GLU A 92 49.22 -14.07 -37.75
CA GLU A 92 48.51 -14.55 -38.93
C GLU A 92 48.55 -13.51 -40.06
N ALA A 93 48.31 -12.24 -39.72
CA ALA A 93 48.35 -11.14 -40.67
C ALA A 93 49.71 -11.05 -41.37
N VAL A 94 50.82 -11.03 -40.61
CA VAL A 94 52.17 -10.95 -41.17
C VAL A 94 52.47 -12.18 -42.06
N ARG A 95 52.09 -13.38 -41.62
CA ARG A 95 52.30 -14.61 -42.39
C ARG A 95 51.59 -14.57 -43.75
N VAL A 96 50.29 -14.30 -43.75
CA VAL A 96 49.47 -14.32 -44.97
C VAL A 96 49.84 -13.15 -45.88
N LEU A 97 50.10 -11.96 -45.34
CA LEU A 97 50.53 -10.82 -46.15
C LEU A 97 51.90 -11.06 -46.80
N SER A 98 52.83 -11.75 -46.13
CA SER A 98 54.11 -12.14 -46.72
C SER A 98 53.92 -13.14 -47.87
N GLN A 99 53.05 -14.14 -47.71
CA GLN A 99 52.69 -15.08 -48.77
C GLN A 99 52.01 -14.39 -49.96
N LEU A 100 51.07 -13.48 -49.71
CA LEU A 100 50.42 -12.67 -50.76
C LEU A 100 51.41 -11.75 -51.47
N LYS A 101 52.38 -11.20 -50.74
CA LYS A 101 53.45 -10.35 -51.30
C LYS A 101 54.32 -11.17 -52.26
N ASP A 102 54.61 -12.43 -51.98
CA ASP A 102 55.47 -13.26 -52.82
C ASP A 102 54.68 -14.14 -53.82
N LEU A 103 53.35 -14.00 -53.86
CA LEU A 103 52.46 -14.74 -54.75
C LEU A 103 52.62 -14.31 -56.21
N ASN A 104 53.02 -15.23 -57.09
CA ASN A 104 53.00 -15.00 -58.52
C ASN A 104 51.58 -15.27 -59.06
N ILE A 105 50.97 -14.24 -59.64
CA ILE A 105 49.59 -14.28 -60.19
C ILE A 105 49.57 -14.38 -61.72
N GLY A 106 50.71 -14.73 -62.34
CA GLY A 106 50.81 -14.92 -63.78
C GLY A 106 50.52 -13.64 -64.56
N ASN A 107 49.58 -13.72 -65.51
CA ASN A 107 49.12 -12.56 -66.30
C ASN A 107 47.89 -11.87 -65.70
N ALA A 108 47.31 -12.39 -64.62
CA ALA A 108 46.20 -11.75 -63.93
C ALA A 108 46.66 -10.48 -63.19
N LYS A 109 45.73 -9.57 -62.94
CA LYS A 109 45.94 -8.34 -62.17
C LYS A 109 45.05 -8.36 -60.94
N VAL A 110 45.67 -8.47 -59.76
CA VAL A 110 44.95 -8.59 -58.49
C VAL A 110 45.23 -7.36 -57.63
N VAL A 111 44.18 -6.64 -57.25
CA VAL A 111 44.23 -5.55 -56.28
C VAL A 111 43.70 -6.05 -54.94
N LEU A 112 44.51 -6.02 -53.90
CA LEU A 112 44.07 -6.28 -52.53
C LEU A 112 43.59 -4.95 -51.94
N LEU A 113 42.29 -4.80 -51.72
CA LEU A 113 41.74 -3.63 -51.04
C LEU A 113 41.76 -3.90 -49.53
N LEU A 114 42.64 -3.22 -48.82
CA LEU A 114 43.02 -3.54 -47.45
C LEU A 114 42.61 -2.44 -46.48
N ARG A 115 42.02 -2.84 -45.37
CA ARG A 115 41.60 -1.98 -44.25
C ARG A 115 41.93 -2.67 -42.93
N GLY A 116 42.23 -1.89 -41.89
CA GLY A 116 42.51 -2.41 -40.54
C GLY A 116 43.92 -2.97 -40.29
N ILE A 117 44.76 -3.11 -41.32
CA ILE A 117 46.11 -3.73 -41.21
C ILE A 117 47.26 -2.79 -41.63
N THR A 118 47.07 -1.48 -41.45
CA THR A 118 48.02 -0.46 -41.92
C THR A 118 49.44 -0.62 -41.33
N ALA A 119 49.54 -1.07 -40.08
CA ALA A 119 50.83 -1.29 -39.42
C ALA A 119 51.60 -2.45 -40.09
N GLN A 120 50.93 -3.58 -40.31
CA GLN A 120 51.52 -4.78 -40.92
C GLN A 120 51.97 -4.51 -42.37
N ILE A 121 51.23 -3.67 -43.11
CA ILE A 121 51.67 -3.24 -44.45
C ILE A 121 52.91 -2.35 -44.41
N ASN A 122 53.08 -1.53 -43.36
CA ASN A 122 54.30 -0.76 -43.21
C ASN A 122 55.51 -1.66 -42.93
N ASP A 123 55.34 -2.74 -42.16
CA ASP A 123 56.42 -3.69 -41.86
C ASP A 123 56.94 -4.40 -43.12
N LEU A 124 56.06 -4.68 -44.10
CA LEU A 124 56.47 -5.25 -45.39
C LEU A 124 57.45 -4.36 -46.18
N LYS A 125 57.47 -3.04 -45.92
CA LYS A 125 58.38 -2.09 -46.60
C LYS A 125 59.84 -2.26 -46.21
N ALA A 126 60.13 -3.03 -45.16
CA ALA A 126 61.48 -3.44 -44.84
C ALA A 126 62.11 -4.28 -45.97
N ASP A 127 61.28 -4.94 -46.81
CA ASP A 127 61.73 -5.61 -48.02
C ASP A 127 61.80 -4.63 -49.21
N PRO A 128 62.99 -4.34 -49.78
CA PRO A 128 63.14 -3.43 -50.91
C PRO A 128 62.38 -3.85 -52.17
N ARG A 129 61.99 -5.13 -52.27
CA ARG A 129 61.19 -5.67 -53.40
C ARG A 129 59.72 -5.29 -53.30
N PHE A 130 59.27 -4.74 -52.18
CA PHE A 130 57.92 -4.23 -51.95
C PHE A 130 57.90 -2.69 -52.10
N ASP A 131 58.12 -2.24 -53.34
CA ASP A 131 58.24 -0.82 -53.70
C ASP A 131 56.88 -0.17 -54.06
N ASN A 132 56.91 1.12 -54.40
CA ASN A 132 55.72 1.91 -54.75
C ASN A 132 54.97 1.43 -56.02
N ARG A 133 55.52 0.47 -56.78
CA ARG A 133 54.80 -0.18 -57.90
C ARG A 133 53.86 -1.29 -57.40
N ARG A 134 53.99 -1.69 -56.13
CA ARG A 134 53.31 -2.83 -55.53
C ARG A 134 52.36 -2.50 -54.40
N PHE A 135 52.41 -1.28 -53.87
CA PHE A 135 51.44 -0.82 -52.89
C PHE A 135 51.16 0.68 -53.01
N TYR A 136 50.00 1.07 -52.51
CA TYR A 136 49.65 2.47 -52.28
C TYR A 136 48.81 2.58 -51.00
N LYS A 137 49.14 3.58 -50.16
CA LYS A 137 48.45 3.86 -48.90
C LYS A 137 47.89 5.28 -48.94
N LEU A 138 46.62 5.45 -48.60
CA LEU A 138 46.03 6.77 -48.40
C LEU A 138 46.47 7.40 -47.06
N ASP A 139 46.59 8.72 -47.03
CA ASP A 139 47.10 9.47 -45.88
C ASP A 139 46.30 9.20 -44.58
N ASN A 140 44.98 9.00 -44.70
CA ASN A 140 44.07 8.70 -43.59
C ASN A 140 43.57 7.24 -43.59
N ALA A 141 44.49 6.27 -43.76
CA ALA A 141 44.18 4.84 -43.69
C ALA A 141 43.99 4.31 -42.25
N TYR A 142 43.15 4.98 -41.48
CA TYR A 142 42.74 4.61 -40.12
C TYR A 142 41.44 3.81 -40.16
N SER A 143 41.29 2.87 -39.22
CA SER A 143 40.04 2.15 -38.99
C SER A 143 39.63 2.29 -37.53
N ASP A 144 38.39 2.70 -37.30
CA ASP A 144 37.73 2.84 -36.00
C ASP A 144 36.92 1.59 -35.60
N PHE A 145 37.04 0.51 -36.38
CA PHE A 145 36.25 -0.69 -36.21
C PHE A 145 36.51 -1.35 -34.85
N SER A 146 35.41 -1.70 -34.18
CA SER A 146 35.42 -2.46 -32.92
C SER A 146 34.40 -3.60 -32.96
N LEU A 147 34.60 -4.57 -32.08
CA LEU A 147 33.78 -5.78 -32.04
C LEU A 147 33.11 -5.91 -30.67
N THR A 148 31.84 -6.29 -30.65
CA THR A 148 31.18 -6.80 -29.45
C THR A 148 30.92 -8.29 -29.63
N LEU A 149 31.64 -9.12 -28.88
CA LEU A 149 31.48 -10.57 -28.85
C LEU A 149 30.40 -10.94 -27.85
N VAL A 150 29.37 -11.63 -28.32
CA VAL A 150 28.33 -12.20 -27.47
C VAL A 150 28.57 -13.70 -27.32
N ASP A 151 28.49 -14.19 -26.09
CA ASP A 151 28.56 -15.64 -25.82
C ASP A 151 27.53 -16.42 -26.69
N PRO A 152 27.95 -17.47 -27.41
CA PRO A 152 27.07 -18.31 -28.23
C PRO A 152 25.89 -18.94 -27.49
N SER A 153 25.90 -19.02 -26.15
CA SER A 153 24.78 -19.48 -25.34
C SER A 153 23.63 -18.47 -25.21
N ILE A 154 23.87 -17.19 -25.52
CA ILE A 154 22.86 -16.13 -25.45
C ILE A 154 22.09 -16.08 -26.78
N GLU A 155 20.79 -16.33 -26.76
CA GLU A 155 19.97 -16.30 -27.99
C GLU A 155 19.76 -14.88 -28.51
N LEU A 156 20.48 -14.52 -29.57
CA LEU A 156 20.34 -13.26 -30.30
C LEU A 156 20.06 -13.50 -31.79
N SER A 157 19.22 -12.65 -32.37
CA SER A 157 18.80 -12.72 -33.77
C SER A 157 19.77 -12.03 -34.75
N ASN A 158 20.72 -11.23 -34.26
CA ASN A 158 21.57 -10.38 -35.10
C ASN A 158 23.03 -10.87 -35.19
N SER A 159 23.50 -11.08 -36.43
CA SER A 159 24.86 -11.48 -36.85
C SER A 159 25.39 -12.80 -36.29
N LYS A 160 25.03 -13.92 -36.94
CA LYS A 160 25.53 -15.25 -36.58
C LYS A 160 26.78 -15.58 -37.39
N GLY A 161 27.90 -15.70 -36.70
CA GLY A 161 29.13 -16.28 -37.19
C GLY A 161 30.07 -15.36 -37.98
N ILE A 162 31.30 -15.85 -38.19
CA ILE A 162 32.38 -15.14 -38.88
C ILE A 162 32.03 -14.74 -40.32
N LYS A 163 31.24 -15.54 -41.04
CA LYS A 163 30.89 -15.27 -42.43
C LYS A 163 30.06 -13.99 -42.58
N ASP A 164 29.02 -13.83 -41.77
CA ASP A 164 28.17 -12.62 -41.79
C ASP A 164 28.97 -11.37 -41.37
N LEU A 165 29.85 -11.50 -40.38
CA LEU A 165 30.77 -10.43 -39.99
C LEU A 165 31.64 -9.98 -41.17
N LEU A 166 32.24 -10.92 -41.91
CA LEU A 166 33.05 -10.61 -43.09
C LEU A 166 32.21 -9.94 -44.19
N ILE A 167 31.00 -10.43 -44.47
CA ILE A 167 30.09 -9.81 -45.46
C ILE A 167 29.81 -8.34 -45.10
N LYS A 168 29.60 -8.02 -43.82
CA LYS A 168 29.39 -6.63 -43.35
C LYS A 168 30.63 -5.78 -43.57
N LEU A 169 31.80 -6.30 -43.21
CA LEU A 169 33.09 -5.62 -43.37
C LEU A 169 33.41 -5.35 -44.84
N GLU A 170 33.19 -6.33 -45.72
CA GLU A 170 33.36 -6.23 -47.17
C GLU A 170 32.43 -5.21 -47.82
N ASN A 171 31.27 -4.97 -47.21
CA ASN A 171 30.34 -3.92 -47.61
C ASN A 171 30.67 -2.55 -47.00
N GLY A 172 31.81 -2.43 -46.30
CA GLY A 172 32.31 -1.19 -45.74
C GLY A 172 31.63 -0.76 -44.45
N MET A 173 31.15 -1.71 -43.64
CA MET A 173 30.72 -1.41 -42.26
C MET A 173 31.90 -0.86 -41.45
N CYS A 174 31.65 0.15 -40.61
CA CYS A 174 32.60 0.80 -39.70
C CYS A 174 31.97 0.96 -38.31
N GLY A 175 32.74 1.40 -37.31
CA GLY A 175 32.30 1.45 -35.91
C GLY A 175 32.17 0.07 -35.26
N ASN A 176 31.26 -0.05 -34.29
CA ASN A 176 31.07 -1.28 -33.50
C ASN A 176 30.12 -2.27 -34.21
N VAL A 177 30.55 -3.51 -34.37
CA VAL A 177 29.69 -4.62 -34.84
C VAL A 177 29.54 -5.69 -33.76
N ILE A 178 28.29 -6.07 -33.49
CA ILE A 178 27.93 -7.18 -32.61
C ILE A 178 27.99 -8.48 -33.41
N VAL A 179 28.73 -9.47 -32.90
CA VAL A 179 28.83 -10.80 -33.50
C VAL A 179 28.69 -11.90 -32.44
N GLN A 180 27.99 -12.95 -32.81
CA GLN A 180 27.93 -14.19 -32.04
C GLN A 180 28.72 -15.27 -32.79
N THR A 181 29.86 -15.69 -32.23
CA THR A 181 30.77 -16.63 -32.88
C THR A 181 31.48 -17.54 -31.86
N LYS A 182 31.70 -18.79 -32.25
CA LYS A 182 32.56 -19.75 -31.54
C LYS A 182 34.02 -19.68 -31.99
N ALA A 183 34.34 -18.88 -33.01
CA ALA A 183 35.70 -18.73 -33.50
C ALA A 183 36.55 -17.99 -32.46
N ASN A 184 37.80 -18.44 -32.28
CA ASN A 184 38.75 -17.76 -31.42
C ASN A 184 39.21 -16.46 -32.07
N LEU A 185 38.97 -15.34 -31.40
CA LEU A 185 39.35 -13.98 -31.80
C LEU A 185 40.18 -13.27 -30.70
N ASP A 186 40.85 -14.02 -29.83
CA ASP A 186 41.61 -13.44 -28.70
C ASP A 186 42.85 -12.65 -29.16
N GLU A 187 43.38 -12.92 -30.35
CA GLU A 187 44.54 -12.21 -30.93
C GLU A 187 44.17 -11.02 -31.83
N THR A 188 42.88 -10.69 -31.99
CA THR A 188 42.43 -9.65 -32.91
C THR A 188 43.10 -8.29 -32.67
N LEU A 189 43.35 -7.58 -33.77
CA LEU A 189 43.93 -6.23 -33.76
C LEU A 189 42.88 -5.14 -33.49
N PHE A 190 41.59 -5.49 -33.55
CA PHE A 190 40.49 -4.57 -33.27
C PHE A 190 40.17 -4.50 -31.77
N THR A 191 39.55 -3.40 -31.33
CA THR A 191 39.03 -3.31 -29.95
C THR A 191 37.87 -4.30 -29.78
N VAL A 192 37.90 -5.10 -28.70
CA VAL A 192 36.86 -6.09 -28.38
C VAL A 192 36.18 -5.77 -27.06
N HIS A 193 34.85 -5.78 -27.06
CA HIS A 193 34.00 -5.83 -25.88
C HIS A 193 33.38 -7.23 -25.79
N LYS A 194 33.43 -7.88 -24.62
CA LYS A 194 32.83 -9.21 -24.42
C LYS A 194 31.55 -9.05 -23.60
N ILE A 195 30.45 -9.64 -24.07
CA ILE A 195 29.16 -9.73 -23.38
C ILE A 195 28.95 -11.18 -22.96
N ASN A 196 28.92 -11.40 -21.65
CA ASN A 196 28.95 -12.74 -21.07
C ASN A 196 27.63 -13.12 -20.37
N ASN A 197 26.67 -12.19 -20.25
CA ASN A 197 25.38 -12.44 -19.62
C ASN A 197 24.23 -11.70 -20.31
N ALA A 198 23.01 -12.15 -20.04
CA ALA A 198 21.80 -11.60 -20.64
C ALA A 198 21.56 -10.12 -20.29
N TYR A 199 21.94 -9.68 -19.08
CA TYR A 199 21.77 -8.29 -18.65
C TYR A 199 22.62 -7.31 -19.46
N GLU A 200 23.89 -7.63 -19.70
CA GLU A 200 24.77 -6.81 -20.56
C GLU A 200 24.22 -6.71 -21.99
N CYS A 201 23.65 -7.80 -22.49
CA CYS A 201 22.99 -7.83 -23.79
C CYS A 201 21.75 -6.93 -23.84
N ILE A 202 20.89 -6.98 -22.82
CA ILE A 202 19.71 -6.11 -22.70
C ILE A 202 20.15 -4.64 -22.66
N LYS A 203 21.17 -4.31 -21.86
CA LYS A 203 21.70 -2.95 -21.72
C LYS A 203 22.25 -2.39 -23.04
N LEU A 204 22.84 -3.26 -23.87
CA LEU A 204 23.31 -2.87 -25.20
C LEU A 204 22.16 -2.67 -26.20
N THR A 205 21.13 -3.51 -26.11
CA THR A 205 20.05 -3.60 -27.10
C THR A 205 18.96 -2.56 -26.86
N ILE A 206 18.64 -2.26 -25.60
CA ILE A 206 17.58 -1.32 -25.22
C ILE A 206 18.19 0.05 -24.93
N PRO A 207 17.86 1.09 -25.73
CA PRO A 207 18.30 2.45 -25.44
C PRO A 207 17.83 2.92 -24.06
N ASN A 208 18.72 3.58 -23.32
CA ASN A 208 18.44 4.15 -21.98
C ASN A 208 17.99 3.13 -20.92
N PHE A 209 18.38 1.86 -21.05
CA PHE A 209 18.16 0.87 -19.99
C PHE A 209 19.06 1.18 -18.77
N ASN A 210 18.49 1.86 -17.78
CA ASN A 210 19.22 2.39 -16.61
C ASN A 210 19.06 1.56 -15.33
N LEU A 211 18.43 0.40 -15.41
CA LEU A 211 18.23 -0.45 -14.23
C LEU A 211 19.51 -1.24 -13.90
N PRO A 212 19.94 -1.30 -12.64
CA PRO A 212 21.12 -2.06 -12.24
C PRO A 212 20.86 -3.57 -12.30
N PHE A 213 21.92 -4.35 -12.49
CA PHE A 213 21.86 -5.82 -12.46
C PHE A 213 21.22 -6.35 -11.16
N SER A 214 21.47 -5.68 -10.03
CA SER A 214 20.93 -6.05 -8.72
C SER A 214 19.40 -6.08 -8.64
N CYS A 215 18.68 -5.49 -9.59
CA CYS A 215 17.22 -5.58 -9.64
C CYS A 215 16.71 -6.99 -9.93
N GLY A 216 17.56 -7.95 -10.32
CA GLY A 216 17.20 -9.35 -10.48
C GLY A 216 18.42 -10.27 -10.50
N CYS A 217 18.19 -11.57 -10.67
CA CYS A 217 19.24 -12.56 -10.86
C CYS A 217 19.45 -12.90 -12.35
N ASN A 218 20.52 -13.62 -12.67
CA ASN A 218 20.86 -13.94 -14.06
C ASN A 218 19.76 -14.73 -14.77
N GLU A 219 19.04 -15.59 -14.06
CA GLU A 219 17.91 -16.38 -14.57
C GLU A 219 16.77 -15.47 -15.04
N LEU A 220 16.43 -14.45 -14.24
CA LEU A 220 15.37 -13.49 -14.57
C LEU A 220 15.76 -12.60 -15.75
N TRP A 221 17.00 -12.14 -15.79
CA TRP A 221 17.53 -11.37 -16.93
C TRP A 221 17.58 -12.19 -18.22
N THR A 222 17.90 -13.49 -18.13
CA THR A 222 17.91 -14.40 -19.28
C THR A 222 16.50 -14.59 -19.83
N GLU A 223 15.52 -14.78 -18.95
CA GLU A 223 14.11 -14.91 -19.35
C GLU A 223 13.57 -13.61 -19.98
N LEU A 224 13.95 -12.43 -19.46
CA LEU A 224 13.60 -11.15 -20.07
C LEU A 224 14.18 -11.00 -21.47
N LEU A 225 15.45 -11.36 -21.66
CA LEU A 225 16.08 -11.31 -22.97
C LEU A 225 15.34 -12.21 -23.98
N ARG A 226 14.94 -13.41 -23.54
CA ARG A 226 14.14 -14.33 -24.37
C ARG A 226 12.81 -13.70 -24.79
N GLU A 227 12.11 -13.05 -23.88
CA GLU A 227 10.86 -12.35 -24.20
C GLU A 227 11.09 -11.14 -25.11
N LEU A 228 12.16 -10.36 -24.89
CA LEU A 228 12.51 -9.23 -25.75
C LEU A 228 12.79 -9.69 -27.19
N THR A 229 13.56 -10.76 -27.37
CA THR A 229 13.84 -11.33 -28.71
C THR A 229 12.56 -11.77 -29.42
N LEU A 230 11.54 -12.25 -28.69
CA LEU A 230 10.24 -12.62 -29.24
C LEU A 230 9.31 -11.42 -29.53
N ASN A 231 9.63 -10.23 -29.03
CA ASN A 231 8.82 -9.02 -29.17
C ASN A 231 9.62 -7.87 -29.79
N ASP A 232 10.47 -8.19 -30.78
CA ASP A 232 11.26 -7.23 -31.56
C ASP A 232 12.10 -6.24 -30.72
N GLY A 233 12.55 -6.66 -29.54
CA GLY A 233 13.35 -5.85 -28.62
C GLY A 233 12.56 -4.77 -27.86
N SER A 234 11.22 -4.76 -27.95
CA SER A 234 10.38 -3.77 -27.28
C SER A 234 10.02 -4.19 -25.85
N LEU A 235 10.55 -3.46 -24.87
CA LEU A 235 10.22 -3.67 -23.46
C LEU A 235 8.74 -3.36 -23.16
N ASP A 236 8.17 -2.35 -23.83
CA ASP A 236 6.74 -2.03 -23.70
C ASP A 236 5.85 -3.15 -24.23
N ALA A 237 6.21 -3.79 -25.35
CA ALA A 237 5.46 -4.94 -25.87
C ALA A 237 5.51 -6.14 -24.90
N VAL A 238 6.66 -6.37 -24.24
CA VAL A 238 6.80 -7.39 -23.19
C VAL A 238 5.89 -7.07 -21.99
N PHE A 239 5.85 -5.82 -21.54
CA PHE A 239 4.94 -5.38 -20.49
C PHE A 239 3.47 -5.55 -20.87
N GLU A 240 3.10 -5.17 -22.10
CA GLU A 240 1.74 -5.31 -22.63
C GLU A 240 1.27 -6.75 -22.65
N LYS A 241 2.10 -7.65 -23.20
CA LYS A 241 1.83 -9.09 -23.24
C LYS A 241 1.59 -9.70 -21.85
N ASN A 242 2.26 -9.18 -20.83
CA ASN A 242 2.16 -9.67 -19.44
C ASN A 242 1.02 -9.00 -18.63
N GLY A 243 0.25 -8.08 -19.25
CA GLY A 243 -0.86 -7.37 -18.62
C GLY A 243 -0.41 -6.24 -17.69
N PHE A 244 0.72 -5.59 -18.01
CA PHE A 244 1.24 -4.39 -17.35
C PHE A 244 0.94 -3.14 -18.17
N VAL A 245 -0.33 -3.00 -18.56
CA VAL A 245 -0.86 -1.86 -19.33
C VAL A 245 -1.77 -1.02 -18.45
N GLY A 246 -1.73 0.30 -18.64
CA GLY A 246 -2.57 1.23 -17.87
C GLY A 246 -2.03 1.45 -16.45
N SER A 247 -2.93 1.52 -15.46
CA SER A 247 -2.53 1.77 -14.08
C SER A 247 -1.83 0.53 -13.49
N LEU A 248 -0.52 0.66 -13.32
CA LEU A 248 0.30 -0.37 -12.69
C LEU A 248 -0.07 -0.59 -11.22
N GLU A 249 -0.73 0.37 -10.58
CA GLU A 249 -1.09 0.33 -9.16
C GLU A 249 -2.29 -0.59 -8.88
N LYS A 250 -3.01 -1.02 -9.93
CA LYS A 250 -4.16 -1.91 -9.80
C LYS A 250 -3.74 -3.36 -9.52
N ASP A 251 -4.45 -4.00 -8.60
CA ASP A 251 -4.23 -5.38 -8.16
C ASP A 251 -2.82 -5.59 -7.59
N PHE A 252 -2.27 -4.54 -6.95
CA PHE A 252 -0.89 -4.45 -6.48
C PHE A 252 -0.44 -5.68 -5.70
N TYR A 253 -1.19 -6.07 -4.66
CA TYR A 253 -0.86 -7.23 -3.81
C TYR A 253 -0.64 -8.51 -4.63
N VAL A 254 -1.57 -8.83 -5.54
CA VAL A 254 -1.49 -10.04 -6.38
C VAL A 254 -0.21 -10.05 -7.23
N ARG A 255 0.24 -8.86 -7.67
CA ARG A 255 1.43 -8.70 -8.50
C ARG A 255 2.74 -8.75 -7.70
N VAL A 256 2.72 -8.51 -6.38
CA VAL A 256 3.92 -8.54 -5.52
C VAL A 256 3.98 -9.72 -4.55
N ALA A 257 2.91 -10.53 -4.44
CA ALA A 257 2.84 -11.64 -3.49
C ALA A 257 3.77 -12.81 -3.84
N GLY A 258 4.18 -12.96 -5.10
CA GLY A 258 5.04 -14.04 -5.58
C GLY A 258 6.49 -13.60 -5.82
N LEU A 259 7.38 -14.59 -5.97
CA LEU A 259 8.81 -14.40 -6.27
C LEU A 259 9.19 -14.84 -7.70
N GLY A 260 8.20 -15.13 -8.55
CA GLY A 260 8.43 -15.62 -9.91
C GLY A 260 8.78 -14.52 -10.91
N TYR A 261 9.14 -14.93 -12.12
CA TYR A 261 9.49 -14.01 -13.23
C TYR A 261 8.44 -12.93 -13.47
N ARG A 262 7.14 -13.27 -13.44
CA ARG A 262 6.08 -12.28 -13.67
C ARG A 262 6.01 -11.21 -12.58
N ASN A 263 6.27 -11.57 -11.32
CA ASN A 263 6.31 -10.62 -10.20
C ASN A 263 7.52 -9.70 -10.30
N TRP A 264 8.67 -10.28 -10.65
CA TRP A 264 9.88 -9.53 -10.93
C TRP A 264 9.72 -8.58 -12.12
N LEU A 265 9.13 -9.05 -13.22
CA LEU A 265 8.88 -8.23 -14.41
C LEU A 265 7.96 -7.05 -14.10
N TYR A 266 6.98 -7.24 -13.21
CA TYR A 266 6.15 -6.15 -12.70
C TYR A 266 6.98 -5.12 -11.91
N PHE A 267 7.91 -5.54 -11.05
CA PHE A 267 8.86 -4.63 -10.39
C PHE A 267 9.73 -3.86 -11.40
N ILE A 268 10.21 -4.52 -12.46
CA ILE A 268 10.93 -3.87 -13.57
C ILE A 268 10.04 -2.85 -14.30
N ALA A 269 8.77 -3.16 -14.53
CA ALA A 269 7.81 -2.24 -15.13
C ALA A 269 7.59 -0.99 -14.25
N LEU A 270 7.41 -1.18 -12.94
CA LEU A 270 7.29 -0.09 -11.97
C LEU A 270 8.54 0.81 -11.93
N LYS A 271 9.73 0.21 -11.89
CA LYS A 271 11.01 0.94 -11.93
C LYS A 271 11.19 1.73 -13.22
N THR A 272 10.83 1.14 -14.36
CA THR A 272 10.97 1.79 -15.68
C THR A 272 9.98 2.93 -15.87
N LYS A 273 8.77 2.80 -15.29
CA LYS A 273 7.67 3.75 -15.44
C LYS A 273 7.40 4.54 -14.17
N SER A 274 8.40 4.73 -13.31
CA SER A 274 8.27 5.35 -11.98
C SER A 274 7.60 6.72 -12.04
N GLU A 275 7.95 7.53 -13.05
CA GLU A 275 7.40 8.89 -13.25
C GLU A 275 5.92 8.92 -13.61
N THR A 276 5.35 7.79 -14.07
CA THR A 276 3.93 7.69 -14.40
C THR A 276 3.05 7.30 -13.21
N LEU A 277 3.66 6.91 -12.09
CA LEU A 277 2.95 6.43 -10.90
C LEU A 277 2.35 7.60 -10.13
N SER A 278 1.09 7.45 -9.72
CA SER A 278 0.35 8.47 -8.98
C SER A 278 0.70 8.46 -7.49
N ASN A 279 0.93 7.26 -6.96
CA ASN A 279 1.28 6.97 -5.58
C ASN A 279 2.73 7.40 -5.31
N SER A 280 2.88 8.44 -4.50
CA SER A 280 4.18 9.01 -4.16
C SER A 280 4.98 8.13 -3.22
N TYR A 281 4.32 7.40 -2.33
CA TYR A 281 4.99 6.44 -1.44
C TYR A 281 5.61 5.28 -2.23
N LEU A 282 4.90 4.73 -3.22
CA LEU A 282 5.42 3.68 -4.08
C LEU A 282 6.67 4.15 -4.86
N ARG A 283 6.68 5.38 -5.37
CA ARG A 283 7.87 5.97 -6.00
C ARG A 283 9.05 6.05 -5.04
N TYR A 284 8.81 6.49 -3.81
CA TYR A 284 9.83 6.52 -2.75
C TYR A 284 10.35 5.12 -2.40
N VAL A 285 9.48 4.12 -2.30
CA VAL A 285 9.87 2.72 -2.08
C VAL A 285 10.72 2.20 -3.24
N LEU A 286 10.31 2.49 -4.48
CA LEU A 286 11.06 2.08 -5.68
C LEU A 286 12.44 2.71 -5.67
N ASP A 287 12.59 4.00 -5.37
CA ASP A 287 13.91 4.65 -5.27
C ASP A 287 14.83 3.95 -4.25
N LYS A 288 14.28 3.54 -3.10
CA LYS A 288 15.04 2.83 -2.05
C LYS A 288 15.31 1.35 -2.32
N THR A 289 14.59 0.72 -3.24
CA THR A 289 14.65 -0.73 -3.46
C THR A 289 15.63 -1.07 -4.57
N ASN A 290 16.78 -1.65 -4.23
CA ASN A 290 17.81 -2.03 -5.21
C ASN A 290 17.67 -3.47 -5.72
N CYS A 291 16.95 -4.31 -4.98
CA CYS A 291 16.81 -5.76 -5.17
C CYS A 291 15.34 -6.16 -5.15
N PHE A 292 14.92 -7.09 -6.01
CA PHE A 292 13.51 -7.48 -6.13
C PHE A 292 12.98 -8.20 -4.90
N GLU A 293 13.83 -9.02 -4.28
CA GLU A 293 13.54 -9.80 -3.09
C GLU A 293 13.18 -8.91 -1.90
N ASP A 294 13.73 -7.69 -1.85
CA ASP A 294 13.44 -6.70 -0.80
C ASP A 294 12.19 -5.87 -1.11
N PHE A 295 11.64 -5.94 -2.32
CA PHE A 295 10.61 -5.00 -2.77
C PHE A 295 9.36 -5.06 -1.91
N LYS A 296 8.79 -6.26 -1.69
CA LYS A 296 7.59 -6.44 -0.88
C LYS A 296 7.81 -5.95 0.56
N THR A 297 8.96 -6.30 1.14
CA THR A 297 9.35 -5.86 2.48
C THR A 297 9.47 -4.35 2.56
N ASN A 298 10.10 -3.71 1.58
CA ASN A 298 10.25 -2.25 1.54
C ASN A 298 8.92 -1.53 1.32
N VAL A 299 8.00 -2.09 0.53
CA VAL A 299 6.63 -1.54 0.43
C VAL A 299 6.00 -1.42 1.82
N LEU A 300 6.12 -2.46 2.63
CA LEU A 300 5.54 -2.46 3.98
C LEU A 300 6.30 -1.54 4.94
N ASN A 301 7.64 -1.60 4.93
CA ASN A 301 8.49 -1.08 6.00
C ASN A 301 9.15 0.28 5.72
N ALA A 302 9.22 0.77 4.47
CA ALA A 302 9.99 2.00 4.17
C ALA A 302 9.45 3.26 4.88
N ILE A 303 8.17 3.27 5.25
CA ILE A 303 7.55 4.34 6.06
C ILE A 303 8.12 4.42 7.49
N ILE A 304 8.71 3.34 8.01
CA ILE A 304 9.30 3.28 9.35
C ILE A 304 10.43 4.29 9.50
N GLU A 305 11.19 4.51 8.42
CA GLU A 305 12.31 5.46 8.37
C GLU A 305 11.86 6.90 8.09
N VAL A 306 10.55 7.17 7.93
CA VAL A 306 9.99 8.51 7.71
C VAL A 306 9.38 9.02 9.03
N PRO A 307 9.94 10.09 9.62
CA PRO A 307 9.37 10.72 10.81
C PRO A 307 7.95 11.24 10.56
N HIS A 308 7.05 11.14 11.55
CA HIS A 308 5.67 11.61 11.41
C HIS A 308 5.54 13.13 11.19
N ASN A 309 6.58 13.90 11.54
CA ASN A 309 6.66 15.35 11.33
C ASN A 309 7.29 15.75 9.98
N ASP A 310 7.66 14.78 9.13
CA ASP A 310 8.11 15.06 7.77
C ASP A 310 6.95 15.63 6.94
N LYS A 311 7.22 16.64 6.11
CA LYS A 311 6.22 17.30 5.26
C LYS A 311 5.54 16.34 4.28
N GLN A 312 6.21 15.25 3.92
CA GLN A 312 5.69 14.24 3.00
C GLN A 312 4.96 13.12 3.74
N PHE A 313 5.06 13.03 5.08
CA PHE A 313 4.58 11.89 5.85
C PHE A 313 3.10 11.61 5.62
N ASN A 314 2.22 12.61 5.78
CA ASN A 314 0.78 12.42 5.63
C ASN A 314 0.43 11.88 4.23
N ARG A 315 1.07 12.43 3.19
CA ARG A 315 0.87 11.95 1.82
C ARG A 315 1.34 10.50 1.66
N PHE A 316 2.51 10.16 2.22
CA PHE A 316 3.04 8.81 2.18
C PHE A 316 2.20 7.83 2.98
N TYR A 317 1.65 8.25 4.11
CA TYR A 317 0.76 7.47 4.94
C TYR A 317 -0.53 7.12 4.18
N ASP A 318 -1.20 8.10 3.59
CA ASP A 318 -2.42 7.89 2.81
C ASP A 318 -2.17 6.98 1.59
N ASP A 319 -1.07 7.25 0.87
CA ASP A 319 -0.65 6.47 -0.27
C ASP A 319 -0.31 5.02 0.10
N ARG A 320 0.37 4.81 1.24
CA ARG A 320 0.66 3.48 1.78
C ARG A 320 -0.61 2.77 2.20
N LYS A 321 -1.51 3.43 2.93
CA LYS A 321 -2.77 2.86 3.41
C LYS A 321 -3.60 2.27 2.26
N ARG A 322 -3.71 3.00 1.14
CA ARG A 322 -4.34 2.49 -0.09
C ARG A 322 -3.56 1.33 -0.74
N LEU A 323 -2.24 1.40 -0.74
CA LEU A 323 -1.38 0.41 -1.40
C LEU A 323 -1.43 -0.95 -0.69
N VAL A 324 -1.51 -0.95 0.65
CA VAL A 324 -1.43 -2.16 1.48
C VAL A 324 -2.79 -2.70 1.94
N GLU A 325 -3.90 -2.06 1.57
CA GLU A 325 -5.27 -2.41 1.97
C GLU A 325 -5.61 -3.91 1.77
N LYS A 326 -5.11 -4.52 0.69
CA LYS A 326 -5.39 -5.92 0.33
C LYS A 326 -4.35 -6.94 0.83
N PHE A 327 -3.38 -6.51 1.63
CA PHE A 327 -2.36 -7.41 2.17
C PHE A 327 -2.97 -8.28 3.29
N PRO A 328 -2.59 -9.56 3.39
CA PRO A 328 -3.09 -10.46 4.43
C PRO A 328 -2.49 -10.11 5.79
N GLU A 329 -3.19 -10.55 6.85
CA GLU A 329 -2.75 -10.41 8.25
C GLU A 329 -1.29 -10.85 8.46
N SER A 330 -0.84 -11.94 7.83
CA SER A 330 0.53 -12.45 7.99
C SER A 330 1.60 -11.47 7.52
N ASP A 331 1.37 -10.78 6.40
CA ASP A 331 2.34 -9.81 5.87
C ASP A 331 2.35 -8.53 6.71
N ILE A 332 1.19 -8.11 7.22
CA ILE A 332 1.07 -6.93 8.07
C ILE A 332 1.61 -7.19 9.48
N ALA A 333 1.51 -8.42 10.00
CA ALA A 333 2.12 -8.80 11.27
C ALA A 333 3.65 -8.59 11.26
N ASP A 334 4.32 -8.96 10.17
CA ASP A 334 5.75 -8.69 9.99
C ASP A 334 6.06 -7.18 10.01
N PHE A 335 5.22 -6.36 9.37
CA PHE A 335 5.34 -4.90 9.46
C PHE A 335 5.19 -4.39 10.90
N VAL A 336 4.17 -4.85 11.63
CA VAL A 336 3.92 -4.43 13.01
C VAL A 336 5.13 -4.73 13.90
N VAL A 337 5.73 -5.92 13.77
CA VAL A 337 6.96 -6.27 14.50
C VAL A 337 8.10 -5.31 14.17
N ASN A 338 8.34 -5.03 12.89
CA ASN A 338 9.42 -4.13 12.46
C ASN A 338 9.17 -2.67 12.89
N ASN A 339 7.92 -2.23 12.93
CA ASN A 339 7.52 -0.87 13.28
C ASN A 339 7.77 -0.53 14.76
N ARG A 340 7.90 -1.54 15.64
CA ARG A 340 8.24 -1.36 17.07
C ARG A 340 9.64 -0.82 17.32
N LYS A 341 10.48 -0.67 16.28
CA LYS A 341 11.84 -0.11 16.36
C LYS A 341 11.92 1.21 17.12
N ASN A 342 10.91 2.08 16.99
CA ASN A 342 10.81 3.32 17.76
C ASN A 342 9.38 3.51 18.29
N THR A 343 9.18 3.22 19.57
CA THR A 343 7.87 3.30 20.23
C THR A 343 7.23 4.68 20.13
N ALA A 344 7.98 5.78 20.20
CA ALA A 344 7.40 7.13 20.10
C ALA A 344 6.87 7.45 18.70
N GLU A 345 7.30 6.71 17.69
CA GLU A 345 7.01 6.93 16.28
C GLU A 345 6.06 5.89 15.68
N SER A 346 5.90 4.73 16.33
CA SER A 346 5.27 3.54 15.73
C SER A 346 3.78 3.75 15.46
N ILE A 347 3.03 4.36 16.39
CA ILE A 347 1.58 4.57 16.25
C ILE A 347 1.20 5.31 14.97
N TYR A 348 1.97 6.33 14.58
CA TYR A 348 1.68 7.16 13.40
C TYR A 348 1.74 6.39 12.08
N LYS A 349 2.38 5.22 12.06
CA LYS A 349 2.63 4.43 10.84
C LYS A 349 1.65 3.27 10.67
N LEU A 350 0.84 2.99 11.69
CA LEU A 350 -0.20 1.96 11.67
C LEU A 350 -1.44 2.50 10.96
N THR A 351 -2.14 1.66 10.18
CA THR A 351 -3.27 2.13 9.38
C THR A 351 -4.64 1.88 9.95
N ASN A 352 -4.86 0.75 10.65
CA ASN A 352 -6.15 0.13 11.03
C ASN A 352 -6.73 -0.91 10.03
N GLY A 353 -6.04 -1.19 8.93
CA GLY A 353 -6.55 -2.09 7.88
C GLY A 353 -6.72 -3.54 8.32
N THR A 354 -5.92 -4.00 9.29
CA THR A 354 -5.96 -5.37 9.81
C THR A 354 -6.26 -5.44 11.30
N LYS A 355 -6.74 -6.58 11.78
CA LYS A 355 -6.93 -6.84 13.22
C LYS A 355 -5.61 -6.64 13.96
N THR A 356 -4.52 -7.14 13.40
CA THR A 356 -3.17 -7.01 13.98
C THR A 356 -2.76 -5.55 14.19
N GLU A 357 -3.04 -4.65 13.24
CA GLU A 357 -2.77 -3.22 13.44
C GLU A 357 -3.68 -2.59 14.49
N ARG A 358 -4.99 -2.91 14.48
CA ARG A 358 -5.97 -2.37 15.44
C ARG A 358 -5.60 -2.74 16.89
N GLU A 359 -5.18 -3.97 17.11
CA GLU A 359 -4.69 -4.45 18.41
C GLU A 359 -3.39 -3.75 18.82
N GLU A 360 -2.44 -3.56 17.91
CA GLU A 360 -1.21 -2.82 18.19
C GLU A 360 -1.49 -1.36 18.56
N ILE A 361 -2.45 -0.71 17.88
CA ILE A 361 -2.86 0.66 18.19
C ILE A 361 -3.43 0.75 19.60
N ILE A 362 -4.35 -0.16 19.97
CA ILE A 362 -4.93 -0.21 21.33
C ILE A 362 -3.87 -0.48 22.39
N ALA A 363 -2.97 -1.44 22.14
CA ALA A 363 -1.85 -1.74 23.03
C ALA A 363 -0.96 -0.51 23.24
N TRP A 364 -0.64 0.22 22.17
CA TRP A 364 0.15 1.43 22.24
C TRP A 364 -0.56 2.54 23.03
N VAL A 365 -1.84 2.80 22.76
CA VAL A 365 -2.65 3.80 23.45
C VAL A 365 -2.78 3.48 24.93
N SER A 366 -2.96 2.21 25.29
CA SER A 366 -3.06 1.77 26.68
C SER A 366 -1.81 2.13 27.48
N GLN A 367 -0.63 2.02 26.87
CA GLN A 367 0.65 2.26 27.51
C GLN A 367 1.10 3.72 27.48
N ASN A 368 0.79 4.44 26.40
CA ASN A 368 1.36 5.78 26.11
C ASN A 368 0.32 6.91 26.16
N GLY A 369 -0.97 6.59 26.26
CA GLY A 369 -2.07 7.54 26.23
C GLY A 369 -2.64 7.79 24.83
N VAL A 370 -3.81 8.43 24.78
CA VAL A 370 -4.51 8.78 23.54
C VAL A 370 -3.86 10.02 22.91
N ILE A 371 -3.58 9.96 21.61
CA ILE A 371 -3.06 11.09 20.83
C ILE A 371 -4.17 11.72 19.96
N PRO A 372 -4.07 13.02 19.60
CA PRO A 372 -5.07 13.68 18.75
C PRO A 372 -5.29 13.02 17.38
N GLN A 373 -4.25 12.44 16.79
CA GLN A 373 -4.28 11.79 15.47
C GLN A 373 -5.00 10.44 15.48
N ILE A 374 -5.52 9.98 16.62
CA ILE A 374 -6.25 8.71 16.68
C ILE A 374 -7.50 8.72 15.78
N ASP A 375 -8.08 9.89 15.54
CA ASP A 375 -9.22 10.08 14.62
C ASP A 375 -8.87 9.69 13.18
N ASP A 376 -7.64 9.98 12.75
CA ASP A 376 -7.15 9.62 11.41
C ASP A 376 -6.63 8.18 11.35
N ILE A 377 -5.97 7.72 12.43
CA ILE A 377 -5.29 6.43 12.51
C ILE A 377 -6.27 5.28 12.75
N TYR A 378 -7.19 5.41 13.72
CA TYR A 378 -8.19 4.40 14.05
C TYR A 378 -9.53 5.07 14.40
N PRO A 379 -10.28 5.54 13.38
CA PRO A 379 -11.51 6.31 13.58
C PRO A 379 -12.54 5.62 14.49
N GLU A 380 -12.67 4.30 14.43
CA GLU A 380 -13.62 3.53 15.25
C GLU A 380 -13.26 3.61 16.75
N LEU A 381 -11.96 3.54 17.07
CA LEU A 381 -11.50 3.74 18.45
C LEU A 381 -11.70 5.19 18.90
N ALA A 382 -11.46 6.16 18.02
CA ALA A 382 -11.72 7.58 18.31
C ALA A 382 -13.21 7.83 18.63
N ALA A 383 -14.11 7.25 17.83
CA ALA A 383 -15.55 7.31 18.01
C ALA A 383 -16.00 6.64 19.33
N TYR A 384 -15.40 5.49 19.69
CA TYR A 384 -15.61 4.87 21.00
C TYR A 384 -15.16 5.77 22.14
N LEU A 385 -14.01 6.43 22.03
CA LEU A 385 -13.47 7.31 23.08
C LEU A 385 -14.20 8.65 23.19
N LYS A 386 -15.01 9.04 22.20
CA LYS A 386 -15.79 10.28 22.24
C LYS A 386 -16.76 10.28 23.42
N LYS A 387 -16.85 11.41 24.12
CA LYS A 387 -17.82 11.62 25.21
C LYS A 387 -19.24 11.58 24.66
N TYR A 388 -20.10 10.74 25.24
CA TYR A 388 -21.51 10.66 24.91
C TYR A 388 -22.33 11.44 25.93
N THR A 389 -23.10 12.44 25.47
CA THR A 389 -24.02 13.21 26.33
C THR A 389 -25.37 12.49 26.39
N PHE A 390 -25.60 11.79 27.49
CA PHE A 390 -26.84 11.04 27.74
C PHE A 390 -28.06 11.98 27.77
N ASN A 391 -29.21 11.43 27.40
CA ASN A 391 -30.50 12.12 27.40
C ASN A 391 -31.54 11.25 28.11
N CYS A 392 -31.40 11.09 29.42
CA CYS A 392 -32.22 10.21 30.24
C CYS A 392 -32.65 10.89 31.56
N GLY A 393 -33.04 12.16 31.48
CA GLY A 393 -33.50 12.95 32.62
C GLY A 393 -32.39 13.24 33.64
N ASP A 394 -32.72 13.18 34.94
CA ASP A 394 -31.85 13.59 36.05
C ASP A 394 -30.56 12.76 36.21
N LEU A 395 -30.44 11.62 35.51
CA LEU A 395 -29.23 10.78 35.51
C LEU A 395 -28.25 11.14 34.38
N SER A 396 -28.64 12.01 33.46
CA SER A 396 -27.87 12.28 32.24
C SER A 396 -26.43 12.70 32.55
N ASP A 397 -26.23 13.67 33.44
CA ASP A 397 -24.90 14.16 33.80
C ASP A 397 -24.08 13.08 34.53
N LEU A 398 -24.71 12.32 35.43
CA LEU A 398 -24.04 11.24 36.16
C LEU A 398 -23.49 10.18 35.21
N LEU A 399 -24.34 9.67 34.31
CA LEU A 399 -23.95 8.64 33.34
C LEU A 399 -22.93 9.17 32.33
N THR A 400 -23.10 10.42 31.89
CA THR A 400 -22.16 11.10 30.98
C THR A 400 -20.76 11.17 31.57
N GLU A 401 -20.59 11.66 32.80
CA GLU A 401 -19.28 11.74 33.45
C GLU A 401 -18.75 10.37 33.86
N TYR A 402 -19.62 9.43 34.25
CA TYR A 402 -19.21 8.09 34.65
C TYR A 402 -18.65 7.29 33.48
N PHE A 403 -19.39 7.18 32.37
CA PHE A 403 -18.95 6.38 31.23
C PHE A 403 -17.81 7.03 30.44
N ASP A 404 -17.67 8.36 30.46
CA ASP A 404 -16.46 9.02 29.92
C ASP A 404 -15.20 8.60 30.71
N ALA A 405 -15.27 8.56 32.04
CA ALA A 405 -14.18 8.11 32.89
C ALA A 405 -13.94 6.59 32.81
N TYR A 406 -15.01 5.78 32.73
CA TYR A 406 -14.92 4.33 32.57
C TYR A 406 -14.14 3.94 31.31
N LYS A 407 -14.50 4.51 30.15
CA LYS A 407 -13.85 4.18 28.87
C LYS A 407 -12.37 4.54 28.87
N LYS A 408 -12.00 5.67 29.46
CA LYS A 408 -10.59 6.09 29.61
C LYS A 408 -9.78 5.10 30.44
N GLN A 409 -10.36 4.57 31.51
CA GLN A 409 -9.72 3.57 32.36
C GLN A 409 -9.70 2.17 31.73
N LYS A 410 -10.77 1.79 31.01
CA LYS A 410 -10.82 0.54 30.22
C LYS A 410 -9.70 0.54 29.16
N ILE A 411 -9.50 1.64 28.43
CA ILE A 411 -8.42 1.72 27.43
C ILE A 411 -7.03 1.82 28.07
N SER A 412 -6.84 2.58 29.16
CA SER A 412 -5.55 2.65 29.85
C SER A 412 -5.24 1.39 30.67
N ASN A 413 -6.22 0.50 30.82
CA ASN A 413 -6.15 -0.72 31.62
C ASN A 413 -5.64 -0.45 33.04
N LYS A 414 -6.13 0.65 33.64
CA LYS A 414 -5.72 1.16 34.95
C LYS A 414 -6.96 1.65 35.70
N LEU A 415 -6.95 1.44 37.02
CA LEU A 415 -7.98 1.91 37.94
C LEU A 415 -7.44 3.09 38.75
N GLU A 416 -8.22 4.17 38.80
CA GLU A 416 -7.93 5.35 39.61
C GLU A 416 -8.72 5.30 40.92
N ASP A 417 -8.10 5.71 42.04
CA ASP A 417 -8.69 5.60 43.39
C ASP A 417 -9.98 6.42 43.53
N ASP A 418 -10.04 7.62 42.95
CA ASP A 418 -11.22 8.49 42.96
C ASP A 418 -12.39 7.90 42.15
N PHE A 419 -12.08 7.16 41.09
CA PHE A 419 -13.09 6.41 40.35
C PHE A 419 -13.62 5.22 41.16
N ILE A 420 -12.77 4.48 41.88
CA ILE A 420 -13.21 3.43 42.79
C ILE A 420 -14.12 3.99 43.88
N GLU A 421 -13.77 5.13 44.49
CA GLU A 421 -14.62 5.80 45.48
C GLU A 421 -15.98 6.18 44.88
N LYS A 422 -16.00 6.65 43.62
CA LYS A 422 -17.24 6.94 42.89
C LYS A 422 -18.08 5.68 42.66
N VAL A 423 -17.47 4.56 42.28
CA VAL A 423 -18.13 3.26 42.10
C VAL A 423 -18.73 2.79 43.43
N GLU A 424 -17.98 2.83 44.53
CA GLU A 424 -18.48 2.40 45.85
C GLU A 424 -19.61 3.30 46.36
N LYS A 425 -19.57 4.61 46.08
CA LYS A 425 -20.67 5.52 46.37
C LYS A 425 -21.93 5.14 45.60
N LEU A 426 -21.80 4.85 44.31
CA LEU A 426 -22.92 4.46 43.44
C LEU A 426 -23.45 3.07 43.76
N ALA A 427 -22.59 2.15 44.19
CA ALA A 427 -22.97 0.83 44.68
C ALA A 427 -23.89 0.92 45.91
N LYS A 428 -23.70 1.95 46.75
CA LYS A 428 -24.54 2.25 47.92
C LYS A 428 -25.81 3.01 47.55
N SER A 429 -25.73 4.03 46.69
CA SER A 429 -26.90 4.86 46.35
C SER A 429 -27.86 4.18 45.37
N ARG A 430 -27.34 3.32 44.48
CA ARG A 430 -28.09 2.60 43.44
C ARG A 430 -28.99 3.52 42.62
N ASP A 431 -28.41 4.67 42.27
CA ASP A 431 -29.12 5.74 41.55
C ASP A 431 -29.75 5.27 40.23
N TYR A 432 -29.21 4.21 39.62
CA TYR A 432 -29.72 3.58 38.40
C TYR A 432 -31.11 2.96 38.56
N ASN A 433 -31.59 2.68 39.79
CA ASN A 433 -32.96 2.19 40.03
C ASN A 433 -34.04 3.21 39.64
N ARG A 434 -33.66 4.47 39.39
CA ARG A 434 -34.54 5.50 38.82
C ARG A 434 -34.80 5.31 37.32
N LEU A 435 -34.00 4.50 36.63
CA LEU A 435 -34.25 4.11 35.25
C LEU A 435 -35.38 3.08 35.18
N SER A 436 -36.19 3.18 34.15
CA SER A 436 -37.16 2.14 33.80
C SER A 436 -36.46 0.83 33.48
N THR A 437 -37.14 -0.28 33.75
CA THR A 437 -36.63 -1.59 33.33
C THR A 437 -36.67 -1.68 31.80
N ARG A 438 -35.81 -2.54 31.24
CA ARG A 438 -35.83 -2.81 29.80
C ARG A 438 -37.21 -3.25 29.33
N ASN A 439 -37.86 -4.14 30.07
CA ASN A 439 -39.16 -4.70 29.70
C ASN A 439 -40.24 -3.61 29.68
N GLU A 440 -40.27 -2.70 30.67
CA GLU A 440 -41.19 -1.54 30.70
C GLU A 440 -41.07 -0.69 29.44
N ILE A 441 -39.84 -0.42 28.97
CA ILE A 441 -39.62 0.37 27.76
C ILE A 441 -40.08 -0.41 26.50
N ILE A 442 -39.73 -1.70 26.40
CA ILE A 442 -40.08 -2.54 25.23
C ILE A 442 -41.59 -2.74 25.10
N GLU A 443 -42.34 -2.74 26.20
CA GLU A 443 -43.80 -2.78 26.16
C GLU A 443 -44.39 -1.59 25.39
N GLY A 444 -43.78 -0.41 25.52
CA GLY A 444 -44.20 0.83 24.85
C GLY A 444 -43.72 0.99 23.41
N ILE A 445 -42.81 0.15 22.92
CA ILE A 445 -42.30 0.21 21.54
C ILE A 445 -43.31 -0.42 20.58
N ASP A 446 -43.52 0.24 19.44
CA ASP A 446 -44.32 -0.30 18.35
C ASP A 446 -43.65 -1.58 17.82
N LYS A 447 -44.39 -2.69 17.76
CA LYS A 447 -43.85 -3.99 17.32
C LYS A 447 -44.13 -4.28 15.84
N SER A 448 -44.91 -3.44 15.17
CA SER A 448 -45.24 -3.61 13.76
C SER A 448 -43.98 -3.49 12.89
N ASP A 449 -43.82 -4.40 11.92
CA ASP A 449 -42.67 -4.46 10.99
C ASP A 449 -41.30 -4.16 11.61
N THR A 450 -41.08 -4.67 12.83
CA THR A 450 -39.89 -4.43 13.63
C THR A 450 -39.07 -5.70 13.76
N TYR A 451 -37.79 -5.60 13.43
CA TYR A 451 -36.82 -6.67 13.61
C TYR A 451 -36.10 -6.48 14.95
N LEU A 452 -36.38 -7.36 15.91
CA LEU A 452 -35.65 -7.42 17.18
C LEU A 452 -34.29 -8.11 16.99
N TYR A 453 -33.23 -7.43 17.40
CA TYR A 453 -31.87 -7.94 17.40
C TYR A 453 -31.29 -7.88 18.83
N TRP A 454 -31.15 -9.04 19.45
CA TRP A 454 -30.52 -9.15 20.76
C TRP A 454 -29.00 -9.27 20.58
N LEU A 455 -28.26 -8.27 21.07
CA LEU A 455 -26.81 -8.33 21.22
C LEU A 455 -26.48 -8.60 22.70
N ASP A 456 -25.97 -9.80 22.98
CA ASP A 456 -25.62 -10.26 24.32
C ASP A 456 -24.41 -9.47 24.88
N ALA A 457 -24.41 -9.18 26.19
CA ALA A 457 -23.37 -8.41 26.89
C ALA A 457 -23.07 -7.00 26.31
N PHE A 458 -24.10 -6.23 25.93
CA PHE A 458 -24.01 -4.91 25.30
C PHE A 458 -24.51 -3.77 26.20
N GLY A 459 -23.56 -3.06 26.82
CA GLY A 459 -23.82 -1.90 27.68
C GLY A 459 -23.81 -0.54 26.96
N VAL A 460 -24.17 0.51 27.68
CA VAL A 460 -24.27 1.88 27.14
C VAL A 460 -22.94 2.57 26.82
N GLU A 461 -21.79 1.95 27.11
CA GLU A 461 -20.48 2.57 26.84
C GLU A 461 -20.25 2.88 25.35
N TYR A 462 -20.87 2.11 24.45
CA TYR A 462 -20.66 2.20 23.00
C TYR A 462 -21.50 3.28 22.30
N LEU A 463 -22.36 4.02 23.01
CA LEU A 463 -23.38 4.88 22.38
C LEU A 463 -22.81 6.00 21.48
N ALA A 464 -21.64 6.55 21.80
CA ALA A 464 -20.96 7.51 20.92
C ALA A 464 -20.58 6.88 19.58
N PHE A 465 -19.99 5.66 19.62
CA PHE A 465 -19.59 4.91 18.44
C PHE A 465 -20.80 4.52 17.58
N ILE A 466 -21.87 4.02 18.20
CA ILE A 466 -23.10 3.62 17.50
C ILE A 466 -23.77 4.81 16.83
N SER A 467 -23.82 5.96 17.51
CA SER A 467 -24.39 7.19 16.93
C SER A 467 -23.62 7.61 15.68
N GLU A 468 -22.30 7.47 15.69
CA GLU A 468 -21.45 7.77 14.54
C GLU A 468 -21.63 6.77 13.38
N LEU A 469 -21.70 5.47 13.68
CA LEU A 469 -21.99 4.44 12.68
C LEU A 469 -23.37 4.64 12.05
N ALA A 470 -24.42 4.86 12.85
CA ALA A 470 -25.76 5.12 12.35
C ALA A 470 -25.77 6.32 11.39
N TYR A 471 -25.07 7.40 11.73
CA TYR A 471 -24.91 8.55 10.85
C TYR A 471 -24.20 8.20 9.53
N LYS A 472 -23.08 7.46 9.58
CA LYS A 472 -22.33 7.01 8.39
C LYS A 472 -23.16 6.12 7.47
N HIS A 473 -24.05 5.30 8.03
CA HIS A 473 -24.97 4.45 7.28
C HIS A 473 -26.23 5.16 6.77
N GLY A 474 -26.41 6.45 7.08
CA GLY A 474 -27.63 7.18 6.71
C GLY A 474 -28.88 6.65 7.43
N LEU A 475 -28.73 6.24 8.69
CA LEU A 475 -29.80 5.81 9.57
C LEU A 475 -30.22 6.95 10.51
N SER A 476 -31.50 6.94 10.90
CA SER A 476 -32.01 7.73 12.01
C SER A 476 -32.04 6.85 13.25
N ILE A 477 -31.69 7.41 14.40
CA ILE A 477 -31.49 6.69 15.66
C ILE A 477 -32.39 7.25 16.77
N SER A 478 -32.96 6.36 17.59
CA SER A 478 -33.66 6.68 18.83
C SER A 478 -33.14 5.76 19.94
N ILE A 479 -32.77 6.31 21.09
CA ILE A 479 -32.08 5.58 22.16
C ILE A 479 -32.87 5.74 23.45
N ASN A 480 -33.28 4.63 24.04
CA ASN A 480 -33.76 4.59 25.41
C ASN A 480 -32.70 3.95 26.31
N ILE A 481 -32.50 4.53 27.50
CA ILE A 481 -31.57 4.03 28.51
C ILE A 481 -32.38 3.30 29.57
N ALA A 482 -32.08 2.02 29.76
CA ALA A 482 -32.80 1.14 30.66
C ALA A 482 -31.88 0.53 31.70
N ARG A 483 -32.48 -0.09 32.73
CA ARG A 483 -31.78 -1.03 33.61
C ARG A 483 -32.18 -2.48 33.30
N ALA A 484 -31.19 -3.37 33.36
CA ALA A 484 -31.40 -4.81 33.41
C ALA A 484 -31.93 -5.25 34.78
N GLU A 485 -32.54 -6.44 34.84
CA GLU A 485 -32.93 -7.08 36.10
C GLU A 485 -31.71 -7.69 36.78
N LEU A 486 -31.71 -7.74 38.11
CA LEU A 486 -30.64 -8.36 38.89
C LEU A 486 -30.98 -9.81 39.26
N PRO A 487 -30.00 -10.72 39.28
CA PRO A 487 -28.62 -10.55 38.80
C PRO A 487 -28.58 -10.33 37.28
N THR A 488 -27.55 -9.63 36.78
CA THR A 488 -27.36 -9.32 35.34
C THR A 488 -26.85 -10.54 34.58
N ILE A 489 -27.61 -11.62 34.66
CA ILE A 489 -27.34 -12.90 34.01
C ILE A 489 -28.47 -13.17 33.03
N THR A 490 -28.12 -13.78 31.90
CA THR A 490 -29.01 -13.99 30.76
C THR A 490 -30.35 -14.64 31.13
N ASN A 491 -30.34 -15.64 32.02
CA ASN A 491 -31.56 -16.37 32.41
C ASN A 491 -32.64 -15.48 33.02
N PHE A 492 -32.28 -14.42 33.75
CA PHE A 492 -33.23 -13.46 34.33
C PHE A 492 -33.55 -12.29 33.38
N ASN A 493 -32.89 -12.23 32.22
CA ASN A 493 -32.93 -11.06 31.34
C ASN A 493 -33.34 -11.39 29.90
N GLN A 494 -33.88 -12.57 29.63
CA GLN A 494 -34.27 -13.02 28.28
C GLN A 494 -35.75 -12.80 27.90
N ASP A 495 -36.60 -12.36 28.84
CA ASP A 495 -38.05 -12.27 28.67
C ASP A 495 -38.49 -11.44 27.45
N PHE A 496 -37.78 -10.33 27.18
CA PHE A 496 -38.09 -9.47 26.03
C PHE A 496 -37.93 -10.22 24.70
N TYR A 497 -37.00 -11.16 24.62
CA TYR A 497 -36.74 -11.95 23.43
C TYR A 497 -37.70 -13.13 23.34
N GLU A 498 -37.94 -13.84 24.43
CA GLU A 498 -38.86 -14.98 24.47
C GLU A 498 -40.28 -14.57 24.11
N SER A 499 -40.76 -13.46 24.68
CA SER A 499 -42.10 -12.92 24.45
C SER A 499 -42.27 -12.26 23.08
N TRP A 500 -41.19 -11.88 22.39
CA TRP A 500 -41.26 -11.20 21.10
C TRP A 500 -41.89 -12.06 20.01
N GLN A 501 -42.91 -11.50 19.36
CA GLN A 501 -43.61 -12.10 18.23
C GLN A 501 -43.15 -11.41 16.95
N GLY A 502 -42.71 -12.19 15.95
CA GLY A 502 -42.21 -11.67 14.68
C GLY A 502 -40.72 -11.95 14.47
N LYS A 503 -40.09 -11.18 13.58
CA LYS A 503 -38.68 -11.37 13.22
C LYS A 503 -37.78 -11.02 14.40
N LYS A 504 -36.98 -11.99 14.85
CA LYS A 504 -36.01 -11.82 15.93
C LYS A 504 -34.74 -12.62 15.68
N GLU A 505 -33.61 -12.12 16.16
CA GLU A 505 -32.31 -12.79 16.14
C GLU A 505 -31.54 -12.48 17.42
N LYS A 506 -30.77 -13.45 17.91
CA LYS A 506 -29.85 -13.32 19.04
C LYS A 506 -28.41 -13.49 18.52
N ASN A 507 -27.51 -12.64 18.97
CA ASN A 507 -26.09 -12.66 18.68
C ASN A 507 -25.27 -12.63 19.97
N ASP A 508 -24.48 -13.69 20.15
CA ASP A 508 -23.72 -13.96 21.38
C ASP A 508 -22.22 -13.69 21.19
N GLU A 509 -21.80 -13.21 20.01
CA GLU A 509 -20.39 -13.04 19.69
C GLU A 509 -19.70 -12.07 20.65
N LEU A 510 -20.39 -11.00 21.05
CA LEU A 510 -19.84 -9.99 21.96
C LEU A 510 -19.60 -10.56 23.37
N ASP A 511 -20.54 -11.34 23.90
CA ASP A 511 -20.38 -12.05 25.17
C ASP A 511 -19.29 -13.14 25.09
N ASN A 512 -19.28 -13.92 24.01
CA ASN A 512 -18.31 -15.00 23.81
C ASN A 512 -16.86 -14.52 23.86
N ILE A 513 -16.54 -13.36 23.28
CA ILE A 513 -15.17 -12.81 23.30
C ILE A 513 -14.77 -12.23 24.67
N LYS A 514 -15.74 -11.99 25.57
CA LYS A 514 -15.52 -11.52 26.94
C LYS A 514 -15.27 -12.67 27.93
N HIS A 515 -15.68 -13.89 27.58
CA HIS A 515 -15.55 -15.07 28.44
C HIS A 515 -14.51 -16.09 27.98
N ASN A 516 -14.31 -16.24 26.68
CA ASN A 516 -13.52 -17.35 26.14
C ASN A 516 -12.18 -16.88 25.58
N ASP A 517 -11.16 -17.73 25.75
CA ASP A 517 -9.84 -17.58 25.10
C ASP A 517 -9.95 -17.60 23.54
N THR A 518 -11.11 -18.01 22.98
CA THR A 518 -11.41 -18.03 21.54
C THR A 518 -11.38 -16.65 20.87
N GLY A 519 -11.39 -15.55 21.63
CA GLY A 519 -11.06 -14.21 21.10
C GLY A 519 -9.61 -14.08 20.60
N GLY A 520 -8.74 -15.04 20.93
CA GLY A 520 -7.31 -15.03 20.64
C GLY A 520 -6.48 -14.35 21.73
N TYR A 521 -7.13 -13.95 22.83
CA TYR A 521 -6.51 -13.18 23.90
C TYR A 521 -6.04 -14.11 25.02
N ASN A 522 -4.76 -14.49 24.98
CA ASN A 522 -4.13 -15.20 26.09
C ASN A 522 -3.69 -14.20 27.17
N PHE A 523 -4.59 -13.94 28.11
CA PHE A 523 -4.38 -13.02 29.23
C PHE A 523 -3.42 -13.55 30.31
N GLU A 524 -2.93 -14.80 30.22
CA GLU A 524 -1.80 -15.26 31.05
C GLU A 524 -0.48 -14.57 30.63
N ASN A 525 -0.41 -14.05 29.38
CA ASN A 525 0.78 -13.44 28.80
C ASN A 525 0.61 -11.97 28.37
N ASN A 526 -0.62 -11.47 28.20
CA ASN A 526 -0.88 -10.07 27.81
C ASN A 526 -2.17 -9.53 28.45
N GLU A 527 -2.05 -8.60 29.40
CA GLU A 527 -3.18 -7.98 30.12
C GLU A 527 -3.81 -6.77 29.40
N LEU A 528 -3.30 -6.37 28.23
CA LEU A 528 -3.74 -5.17 27.52
C LEU A 528 -5.17 -5.31 26.96
N PRO A 529 -5.94 -4.21 26.82
CA PRO A 529 -7.36 -4.24 26.46
C PRO A 529 -7.56 -4.39 24.93
N ILE A 530 -6.75 -5.21 24.28
CA ILE A 530 -6.74 -5.40 22.83
C ILE A 530 -8.01 -6.09 22.29
N HIS A 531 -8.80 -6.72 23.18
CA HIS A 531 -10.11 -7.30 22.85
C HIS A 531 -11.14 -6.27 22.37
N LEU A 532 -10.98 -5.01 22.77
CA LEU A 532 -11.81 -3.91 22.28
C LEU A 532 -11.81 -3.80 20.75
N ALA A 533 -10.71 -4.19 20.06
CA ALA A 533 -10.70 -4.24 18.60
C ALA A 533 -11.83 -5.11 18.04
N LYS A 534 -12.04 -6.29 18.64
CA LYS A 534 -13.06 -7.22 18.19
C LYS A 534 -14.46 -6.81 18.65
N GLU A 535 -14.60 -6.18 19.82
CA GLU A 535 -15.88 -5.59 20.27
C GLU A 535 -16.40 -4.56 19.25
N LEU A 536 -15.52 -3.65 18.81
CA LEU A 536 -15.87 -2.63 17.81
C LEU A 536 -16.20 -3.24 16.44
N ASP A 537 -15.48 -4.27 16.00
CA ASP A 537 -15.76 -5.01 14.76
C ASP A 537 -17.16 -5.67 14.81
N ILE A 538 -17.53 -6.30 15.93
CA ILE A 538 -18.84 -6.96 16.10
C ILE A 538 -19.97 -5.92 16.03
N ILE A 539 -19.83 -4.82 16.79
CA ILE A 539 -20.84 -3.74 16.81
C ILE A 539 -21.00 -3.12 15.41
N SER A 540 -19.90 -2.89 14.69
CA SER A 540 -19.95 -2.41 13.30
C SER A 540 -20.76 -3.35 12.40
N GLY A 541 -20.52 -4.66 12.50
CA GLY A 541 -21.28 -5.67 11.76
C GLY A 541 -22.79 -5.68 12.07
N VAL A 542 -23.18 -5.38 13.32
CA VAL A 542 -24.60 -5.22 13.69
C VAL A 542 -25.23 -4.01 12.98
N LEU A 543 -24.52 -2.88 12.91
CA LEU A 543 -25.00 -1.68 12.23
C LEU A 543 -25.06 -1.87 10.70
N ASP A 544 -24.09 -2.55 10.10
CA ASP A 544 -24.11 -2.96 8.69
C ASP A 544 -25.34 -3.82 8.37
N LYS A 545 -25.64 -4.78 9.24
CA LYS A 545 -26.82 -5.63 9.12
C LYS A 545 -28.10 -4.81 9.24
N ALA A 546 -28.22 -3.95 10.25
CA ALA A 546 -29.38 -3.08 10.42
C ALA A 546 -29.63 -2.23 9.17
N ALA A 547 -28.57 -1.59 8.64
CA ALA A 547 -28.64 -0.80 7.41
C ALA A 547 -29.10 -1.65 6.21
N THR A 548 -28.56 -2.87 6.06
CA THR A 548 -28.91 -3.80 4.98
C THR A 548 -30.38 -4.21 5.05
N GLU A 549 -30.86 -4.63 6.22
CA GLU A 549 -32.23 -5.11 6.40
C GLU A 549 -33.27 -3.99 6.18
N LEU A 550 -32.98 -2.78 6.64
CA LEU A 550 -33.80 -1.60 6.39
C LEU A 550 -33.78 -1.20 4.90
N ALA A 551 -32.61 -1.23 4.26
CA ALA A 551 -32.46 -0.91 2.84
C ALA A 551 -33.20 -1.91 1.94
N LEU A 552 -33.17 -3.21 2.28
CA LEU A 552 -33.92 -4.27 1.61
C LEU A 552 -35.43 -4.23 1.87
N ARG A 553 -35.90 -3.35 2.77
CA ARG A 553 -37.31 -3.24 3.19
C ARG A 553 -37.84 -4.56 3.79
N HIS A 554 -36.96 -5.31 4.46
CA HIS A 554 -37.36 -6.48 5.23
C HIS A 554 -37.98 -6.11 6.59
N CYS A 555 -37.78 -4.88 7.02
CA CYS A 555 -38.40 -4.25 8.18
C CYS A 555 -38.39 -2.73 7.99
N GLU A 556 -39.33 -2.03 8.62
CA GLU A 556 -39.34 -0.58 8.75
C GLU A 556 -38.49 -0.10 9.93
N ARG A 557 -38.35 -0.94 10.96
CA ARG A 557 -37.60 -0.66 12.20
C ARG A 557 -36.68 -1.81 12.58
N PHE A 558 -35.45 -1.47 12.94
CA PHE A 558 -34.47 -2.42 13.48
C PHE A 558 -34.19 -2.05 14.94
N LEU A 559 -34.47 -2.97 15.85
CA LEU A 559 -34.43 -2.72 17.29
C LEU A 559 -33.30 -3.53 17.93
N ILE A 560 -32.23 -2.87 18.36
CA ILE A 560 -31.11 -3.49 19.08
C ILE A 560 -31.39 -3.42 20.57
N VAL A 561 -31.33 -4.57 21.25
CA VAL A 561 -31.60 -4.73 22.68
C VAL A 561 -30.52 -5.59 23.31
N SER A 562 -30.20 -5.34 24.59
CA SER A 562 -29.30 -6.19 25.36
C SER A 562 -29.92 -6.69 26.67
N ASP A 563 -29.51 -7.87 27.09
CA ASP A 563 -29.86 -8.49 28.36
C ASP A 563 -29.06 -7.91 29.53
N HIS A 564 -27.77 -7.63 29.33
CA HIS A 564 -26.90 -6.94 30.29
C HIS A 564 -25.69 -6.30 29.58
N GLY A 565 -24.92 -5.47 30.29
CA GLY A 565 -23.57 -5.08 29.87
C GLY A 565 -22.49 -5.94 30.52
N ALA A 566 -21.26 -5.45 30.56
CA ALA A 566 -20.12 -6.13 31.17
C ALA A 566 -19.08 -5.12 31.66
N SER A 567 -18.31 -5.52 32.68
CA SER A 567 -17.31 -4.68 33.33
C SER A 567 -15.91 -5.25 33.18
N ARG A 568 -15.02 -4.50 32.50
CA ARG A 568 -13.57 -4.77 32.47
C ARG A 568 -12.91 -4.38 33.80
N LEU A 569 -13.33 -3.26 34.37
CA LEU A 569 -12.71 -2.68 35.55
C LEU A 569 -12.96 -3.54 36.81
N ALA A 570 -14.09 -4.23 36.90
CA ALA A 570 -14.32 -5.24 37.94
C ALA A 570 -13.31 -6.39 37.89
N VAL A 571 -12.85 -6.79 36.69
CA VAL A 571 -11.80 -7.81 36.53
C VAL A 571 -10.45 -7.30 37.05
N LEU A 572 -10.13 -6.03 36.77
CA LEU A 572 -8.86 -5.41 37.19
C LEU A 572 -8.75 -5.21 38.70
N GLN A 573 -9.87 -4.97 39.40
CA GLN A 573 -9.88 -4.67 40.84
C GLN A 573 -9.37 -5.84 41.70
N ARG A 574 -9.61 -7.09 41.29
CA ARG A 574 -9.17 -8.32 42.00
C ARG A 574 -9.55 -8.34 43.50
N LYS A 575 -10.66 -7.71 43.88
CA LYS A 575 -11.17 -7.64 45.28
C LYS A 575 -12.08 -8.84 45.56
N GLU A 576 -11.67 -9.73 46.46
CA GLU A 576 -12.51 -10.84 46.90
C GLU A 576 -13.27 -10.49 48.18
N GLU A 577 -14.54 -10.87 48.22
CA GLU A 577 -15.39 -10.78 49.41
C GLU A 577 -14.98 -11.81 50.46
N LYS A 578 -15.25 -11.49 51.73
CA LYS A 578 -14.82 -12.31 52.86
C LYS A 578 -15.59 -13.64 52.98
N TYR A 579 -16.79 -13.72 52.43
CA TYR A 579 -17.64 -14.91 52.50
C TYR A 579 -17.29 -15.93 51.41
N GLU A 580 -17.13 -17.18 51.82
CA GLU A 580 -17.12 -18.34 50.94
C GLU A 580 -18.55 -18.88 50.88
N THR A 581 -19.14 -18.90 49.69
CA THR A 581 -20.58 -19.15 49.52
C THR A 581 -20.84 -20.65 49.31
N GLY A 582 -22.00 -21.14 49.78
CA GLY A 582 -22.36 -22.57 49.67
C GLY A 582 -22.52 -23.07 48.24
N THR A 583 -22.91 -22.18 47.32
CA THR A 583 -23.02 -22.45 45.89
C THR A 583 -21.72 -22.26 45.12
N LYS A 584 -20.69 -21.69 45.77
CA LYS A 584 -19.56 -20.99 45.13
C LYS A 584 -20.06 -19.77 44.34
N GLY A 585 -19.24 -18.73 44.19
CA GLY A 585 -19.65 -17.56 43.40
C GLY A 585 -20.14 -17.94 41.99
N GLU A 586 -21.15 -17.27 41.47
CA GLU A 586 -21.64 -17.45 40.11
C GLU A 586 -21.17 -16.31 39.22
N HIS A 587 -21.06 -16.54 37.91
CA HIS A 587 -20.61 -15.54 36.93
C HIS A 587 -19.31 -14.85 37.35
N SER A 588 -18.27 -15.66 37.56
CA SER A 588 -16.97 -15.25 38.11
C SER A 588 -17.03 -14.54 39.46
N GLY A 589 -18.10 -14.75 40.22
CA GLY A 589 -18.29 -14.30 41.59
C GLY A 589 -19.00 -12.95 41.71
N ARG A 590 -19.62 -12.42 40.66
CA ARG A 590 -20.37 -11.16 40.76
C ARG A 590 -21.67 -11.30 41.55
N CYS A 591 -22.25 -12.49 41.56
CA CYS A 591 -23.41 -12.84 42.37
C CYS A 591 -23.26 -14.23 43.04
N CYS A 592 -24.15 -14.53 43.97
CA CYS A 592 -24.35 -15.87 44.53
C CYS A 592 -25.79 -16.01 45.05
N GLU A 593 -26.30 -17.23 45.20
CA GLU A 593 -27.58 -17.46 45.89
C GLU A 593 -27.54 -16.85 47.31
N SER A 594 -28.65 -16.25 47.74
CA SER A 594 -28.79 -15.72 49.10
C SER A 594 -28.56 -16.79 50.16
N PHE A 595 -27.91 -16.42 51.27
CA PHE A 595 -27.62 -17.32 52.38
C PHE A 595 -27.71 -16.60 53.73
N ASP A 596 -28.11 -17.26 54.81
CA ASP A 596 -28.37 -16.54 56.08
C ASP A 596 -27.09 -16.14 56.85
N SER A 597 -25.92 -16.67 56.49
CA SER A 597 -24.70 -16.55 57.30
C SER A 597 -23.88 -15.26 57.07
N TYR A 598 -24.30 -14.33 56.18
CA TYR A 598 -23.52 -13.11 55.89
C TYR A 598 -23.77 -11.91 56.84
N ASN A 599 -24.46 -12.10 57.97
CA ASN A 599 -24.65 -11.09 59.03
C ASN A 599 -25.14 -9.70 58.55
N ASN A 600 -25.71 -9.58 57.33
CA ASN A 600 -26.09 -8.31 56.69
C ASN A 600 -24.98 -7.24 56.63
N ASP A 601 -23.71 -7.66 56.56
CA ASP A 601 -22.57 -6.74 56.60
C ASP A 601 -21.88 -6.53 55.24
N LEU A 602 -22.47 -7.05 54.17
CA LEU A 602 -22.09 -6.82 52.77
C LEU A 602 -22.63 -5.48 52.27
N GLN A 603 -21.91 -4.40 52.52
CA GLN A 603 -22.36 -3.03 52.24
C GLN A 603 -22.66 -2.71 50.77
N PHE A 604 -22.09 -3.49 49.84
CA PHE A 604 -22.21 -3.27 48.39
C PHE A 604 -23.09 -4.33 47.70
N ALA A 605 -23.62 -5.30 48.46
CA ALA A 605 -24.53 -6.31 47.93
C ALA A 605 -25.98 -5.81 47.98
N THR A 606 -26.81 -6.28 47.06
CA THR A 606 -28.28 -6.23 47.16
C THR A 606 -28.83 -7.63 47.04
N GLU A 607 -29.94 -7.88 47.71
CA GLU A 607 -30.68 -9.12 47.59
C GLU A 607 -31.85 -8.94 46.61
N GLU A 608 -31.83 -9.67 45.50
CA GLU A 608 -32.86 -9.59 44.46
C GLU A 608 -33.00 -10.95 43.76
N ASN A 609 -34.24 -11.38 43.47
CA ASN A 609 -34.54 -12.66 42.82
C ASN A 609 -33.89 -13.91 43.47
N GLY A 610 -33.63 -13.84 44.79
CA GLY A 610 -32.99 -14.93 45.56
C GLY A 610 -31.46 -14.94 45.48
N TYR A 611 -30.84 -13.86 44.98
CA TYR A 611 -29.40 -13.70 44.85
C TYR A 611 -28.87 -12.49 45.61
N LEU A 612 -27.66 -12.61 46.14
CA LEU A 612 -26.81 -11.49 46.54
C LEU A 612 -25.98 -11.03 45.35
N VAL A 613 -26.11 -9.76 44.99
CA VAL A 613 -25.53 -9.17 43.77
C VAL A 613 -24.64 -7.98 44.14
N LEU A 614 -23.35 -8.04 43.79
CA LEU A 614 -22.38 -7.00 44.10
C LEU A 614 -22.47 -5.82 43.13
N ALA A 615 -22.59 -4.60 43.66
CA ALA A 615 -22.63 -3.38 42.86
C ALA A 615 -21.28 -2.63 42.79
N ASP A 616 -20.34 -2.96 43.67
CA ASP A 616 -18.95 -2.50 43.58
C ASP A 616 -18.16 -3.43 42.64
N TYR A 617 -16.83 -3.29 42.60
CA TYR A 617 -15.94 -4.15 41.81
C TYR A 617 -15.40 -5.38 42.59
N GLY A 618 -16.15 -5.85 43.61
CA GLY A 618 -15.82 -7.05 44.37
C GLY A 618 -16.20 -8.36 43.67
N ARG A 619 -15.83 -9.50 44.25
CA ARG A 619 -16.33 -10.83 43.83
C ARG A 619 -16.40 -11.81 44.99
N PHE A 620 -17.44 -12.64 45.02
CA PHE A 620 -17.56 -13.79 45.91
C PHE A 620 -16.53 -14.88 45.56
N LYS A 621 -16.06 -15.59 46.60
CA LYS A 621 -15.07 -16.67 46.48
C LYS A 621 -15.67 -17.95 45.89
N GLY A 622 -14.77 -18.82 45.42
CA GLY A 622 -15.12 -20.19 44.99
C GLY A 622 -15.34 -20.37 43.48
N SER A 623 -15.35 -19.29 42.71
CA SER A 623 -15.50 -19.31 41.25
C SER A 623 -14.20 -18.97 40.52
N ARG A 624 -14.08 -19.34 39.24
CA ARG A 624 -12.94 -18.94 38.41
C ARG A 624 -13.00 -17.43 38.17
N ALA A 625 -11.88 -16.73 38.39
CA ALA A 625 -11.77 -15.31 38.04
C ALA A 625 -11.99 -15.12 36.53
N ALA A 626 -12.69 -14.06 36.16
CA ALA A 626 -12.81 -13.67 34.76
C ALA A 626 -11.46 -13.18 34.22
N ASN A 627 -11.23 -13.38 32.92
CA ASN A 627 -9.98 -12.98 32.25
C ASN A 627 -10.12 -11.68 31.46
N VAL A 628 -11.26 -11.47 30.78
CA VAL A 628 -11.49 -10.33 29.87
C VAL A 628 -12.45 -9.34 30.51
N GLU A 629 -13.74 -9.64 30.54
CA GLU A 629 -14.76 -8.84 31.21
C GLU A 629 -15.68 -9.76 32.01
N VAL A 630 -16.49 -9.18 32.90
CA VAL A 630 -17.39 -9.94 33.76
C VAL A 630 -18.77 -9.28 33.82
N HIS A 631 -19.80 -10.11 34.00
CA HIS A 631 -21.18 -9.69 34.24
C HIS A 631 -21.79 -10.49 35.41
N GLY A 632 -23.06 -10.26 35.72
CA GLY A 632 -23.81 -10.89 36.80
C GLY A 632 -23.95 -10.01 38.05
N GLY A 633 -23.21 -8.92 38.13
CA GLY A 633 -23.25 -7.92 39.20
C GLY A 633 -24.23 -6.78 38.92
N ALA A 634 -24.08 -5.71 39.68
CA ALA A 634 -24.94 -4.52 39.64
C ALA A 634 -24.13 -3.22 39.50
N SER A 635 -22.91 -3.30 38.94
CA SER A 635 -22.18 -2.11 38.55
C SER A 635 -22.90 -1.41 37.38
N LEU A 636 -22.64 -0.11 37.17
CA LEU A 636 -23.33 0.64 36.12
C LEU A 636 -23.08 0.04 34.72
N GLU A 637 -21.90 -0.51 34.48
CA GLU A 637 -21.56 -1.10 33.17
C GLU A 637 -22.24 -2.44 32.92
N GLU A 638 -22.63 -3.15 33.99
CA GLU A 638 -23.38 -4.40 33.91
C GLU A 638 -24.89 -4.13 33.78
N VAL A 639 -25.42 -3.17 34.54
CA VAL A 639 -26.88 -2.98 34.68
C VAL A 639 -27.48 -1.99 33.68
N VAL A 640 -26.73 -0.96 33.25
CA VAL A 640 -27.28 0.08 32.36
C VAL A 640 -27.11 -0.35 30.91
N VAL A 641 -28.23 -0.62 30.25
CA VAL A 641 -28.29 -1.16 28.88
C VAL A 641 -29.05 -0.23 27.93
N PRO A 642 -28.66 -0.16 26.65
CA PRO A 642 -29.38 0.61 25.65
C PRO A 642 -30.50 -0.21 24.99
N ILE A 643 -31.55 0.48 24.58
CA ILE A 643 -32.54 0.00 23.60
C ILE A 643 -32.50 0.98 22.43
N ILE A 644 -32.03 0.51 21.28
CA ILE A 644 -31.72 1.36 20.12
C ILE A 644 -32.65 1.02 18.98
N GLU A 645 -33.48 1.97 18.58
CA GLU A 645 -34.30 1.87 17.38
C GLU A 645 -33.60 2.57 16.21
N LEU A 646 -33.48 1.86 15.10
CA LEU A 646 -32.91 2.36 13.85
C LEU A 646 -33.96 2.33 12.74
N THR A 647 -34.00 3.41 11.97
CA THR A 647 -34.82 3.55 10.76
C THR A 647 -34.00 4.19 9.64
N LEU A 648 -34.51 4.19 8.42
CA LEU A 648 -33.88 4.95 7.35
C LEU A 648 -34.01 6.45 7.57
N LYS A 649 -32.90 7.18 7.42
CA LYS A 649 -32.89 8.62 7.61
C LYS A 649 -33.73 9.33 6.56
N ASP A 650 -34.52 10.30 7.03
CA ASP A 650 -35.20 11.23 6.15
C ASP A 650 -34.23 12.33 5.71
N SER A 651 -33.51 12.07 4.61
CA SER A 651 -32.51 12.97 4.03
C SER A 651 -33.05 14.33 3.59
N LYS A 652 -34.38 14.55 3.66
CA LYS A 652 -34.99 15.84 3.36
C LYS A 652 -34.98 16.80 4.54
N ILE A 653 -34.68 16.38 5.78
CA ILE A 653 -34.55 17.31 6.92
C ILE A 653 -33.25 18.11 6.76
N THR A 654 -33.35 19.44 6.70
CA THR A 654 -32.19 20.34 6.78
C THR A 654 -32.36 21.28 7.96
N VAL A 655 -31.24 21.75 8.52
CA VAL A 655 -31.20 22.74 9.59
C VAL A 655 -30.26 23.87 9.22
N ASP A 656 -30.68 25.11 9.48
CA ASP A 656 -29.90 26.33 9.30
C ASP A 656 -29.97 27.20 10.55
N LEU A 657 -28.89 27.92 10.83
CA LEU A 657 -28.90 29.00 11.81
C LEU A 657 -29.51 30.24 11.15
N VAL A 658 -30.54 30.82 11.75
CA VAL A 658 -31.22 32.01 11.19
C VAL A 658 -30.30 33.22 11.23
N GLU A 659 -29.56 33.38 12.31
CA GLU A 659 -28.67 34.51 12.51
C GLU A 659 -27.28 34.28 11.92
N GLU A 660 -26.76 35.24 11.15
CA GLU A 660 -25.36 35.21 10.72
C GLU A 660 -24.40 35.46 11.89
N PHE A 661 -24.79 36.36 12.80
CA PHE A 661 -24.07 36.69 14.02
C PHE A 661 -25.04 36.92 15.18
N VAL A 662 -24.69 36.38 16.35
CA VAL A 662 -25.45 36.59 17.59
C VAL A 662 -24.69 37.45 18.57
N THR A 663 -25.40 38.30 19.31
CA THR A 663 -24.78 39.22 20.28
C THR A 663 -24.72 38.56 21.65
N VAL A 664 -23.55 38.52 22.27
CA VAL A 664 -23.39 37.97 23.62
C VAL A 664 -23.86 38.97 24.68
N ASP A 665 -24.61 38.47 25.65
CA ASP A 665 -24.90 39.19 26.88
C ASP A 665 -24.17 38.53 28.06
N TYR A 666 -23.38 39.32 28.77
CA TYR A 666 -22.60 38.79 29.90
C TYR A 666 -23.48 38.33 31.08
N LYS A 667 -24.69 38.87 31.21
CA LYS A 667 -25.63 38.52 32.29
C LYS A 667 -26.50 37.33 31.89
N THR A 668 -27.06 37.35 30.68
CA THR A 668 -28.09 36.37 30.26
C THR A 668 -27.60 35.32 29.26
N GLY A 669 -26.37 35.44 28.75
CA GLY A 669 -25.80 34.53 27.77
C GLY A 669 -26.15 34.90 26.32
N THR A 670 -26.26 33.89 25.46
CA THR A 670 -26.56 34.05 24.03
C THR A 670 -27.83 33.29 23.68
N GLU A 671 -28.60 33.81 22.73
CA GLU A 671 -29.78 33.12 22.17
C GLU A 671 -29.57 32.96 20.66
N ILE A 672 -30.00 31.82 20.13
CA ILE A 672 -29.95 31.50 18.71
C ILE A 672 -31.30 30.96 18.24
N THR A 673 -31.56 31.04 16.94
CA THR A 673 -32.75 30.45 16.31
C THR A 673 -32.34 29.47 15.22
N LEU A 674 -32.85 28.25 15.30
CA LEU A 674 -32.69 27.21 14.30
C LEU A 674 -33.92 27.20 13.38
N PHE A 675 -33.69 27.14 12.07
CA PHE A 675 -34.72 26.90 11.07
C PHE A 675 -34.60 25.46 10.55
N PHE A 676 -35.72 24.75 10.51
CA PHE A 676 -35.84 23.46 9.82
C PHE A 676 -36.77 23.62 8.62
N ASN A 677 -36.47 22.94 7.52
CA ASN A 677 -37.25 23.06 6.29
C ASN A 677 -38.63 22.36 6.31
N LYS A 678 -38.97 21.66 7.41
CA LYS A 678 -40.29 21.07 7.65
C LYS A 678 -40.57 20.90 9.14
N PRO A 679 -41.84 20.77 9.55
CA PRO A 679 -42.20 20.59 10.94
C PRO A 679 -41.68 19.28 11.54
N LEU A 680 -41.20 19.35 12.78
CA LEU A 680 -40.66 18.20 13.50
C LEU A 680 -41.61 17.74 14.60
N LYS A 681 -41.64 16.42 14.83
CA LYS A 681 -42.49 15.77 15.84
C LYS A 681 -41.74 15.39 17.12
N LYS A 682 -40.41 15.45 17.10
CA LYS A 682 -39.53 15.13 18.24
C LYS A 682 -38.87 16.40 18.76
N GLU A 683 -38.40 16.35 20.00
CA GLU A 683 -37.71 17.45 20.65
C GLU A 683 -36.42 17.83 19.90
N VAL A 684 -36.13 19.12 19.84
CA VAL A 684 -34.92 19.65 19.21
C VAL A 684 -33.94 20.07 20.31
N SER A 685 -32.67 19.77 20.12
CA SER A 685 -31.61 20.23 21.03
C SER A 685 -30.30 20.45 20.27
N ILE A 686 -29.37 21.16 20.89
CA ILE A 686 -27.99 21.20 20.41
C ILE A 686 -27.05 20.69 21.50
N VAL A 687 -25.96 20.06 21.11
CA VAL A 687 -24.85 19.70 22.00
C VAL A 687 -23.65 20.59 21.67
N MET A 688 -23.19 21.35 22.66
CA MET A 688 -22.07 22.27 22.53
C MET A 688 -21.17 22.11 23.75
N SER A 689 -19.88 21.84 23.53
CA SER A 689 -18.92 21.54 24.60
C SER A 689 -19.42 20.45 25.56
N SER A 690 -20.04 19.40 25.01
CA SER A 690 -20.62 18.25 25.73
C SER A 690 -21.82 18.55 26.63
N ILE A 691 -22.37 19.77 26.56
CA ILE A 691 -23.60 20.17 27.26
C ILE A 691 -24.75 20.18 26.24
N ARG A 692 -25.87 19.54 26.59
CA ARG A 692 -27.08 19.52 25.77
C ARG A 692 -27.99 20.69 26.17
N TYR A 693 -28.37 21.51 25.21
CA TYR A 693 -29.30 22.63 25.38
C TYR A 693 -30.60 22.34 24.64
N PRO A 694 -31.76 22.32 25.33
CA PRO A 694 -33.05 22.12 24.67
C PRO A 694 -33.42 23.35 23.84
N ALA A 695 -34.15 23.12 22.76
CA ALA A 695 -34.73 24.16 21.93
C ALA A 695 -36.25 24.26 22.17
N PHE A 696 -36.77 25.48 22.10
CA PHE A 696 -38.19 25.78 22.27
C PHE A 696 -38.78 26.17 20.92
N SER A 697 -39.85 25.49 20.49
CA SER A 697 -40.56 25.85 19.25
C SER A 697 -41.12 27.27 19.35
N LEU A 698 -40.80 28.10 18.37
CA LEU A 698 -41.38 29.43 18.16
C LEU A 698 -42.57 29.34 17.20
N ASP A 699 -42.46 28.49 16.19
CA ASP A 699 -43.49 28.13 15.23
C ASP A 699 -43.20 26.72 14.66
N ASP A 700 -43.88 26.36 13.56
CA ASP A 700 -43.75 25.06 12.89
C ASP A 700 -42.33 24.74 12.38
N ASN A 701 -41.48 25.74 12.16
CA ASN A 701 -40.18 25.58 11.52
C ASN A 701 -39.02 26.20 12.30
N HIS A 702 -39.29 27.09 13.27
CA HIS A 702 -38.28 27.81 14.04
C HIS A 702 -38.20 27.35 15.49
N TYR A 703 -36.97 27.18 15.98
CA TYR A 703 -36.69 26.72 17.34
C TYR A 703 -35.64 27.61 18.01
N LYS A 704 -35.96 28.17 19.17
CA LYS A 704 -35.07 29.01 19.96
C LYS A 704 -34.23 28.18 20.92
N VAL A 705 -32.92 28.40 20.95
CA VAL A 705 -32.02 27.80 21.95
C VAL A 705 -31.43 28.90 22.83
N ILE A 706 -31.45 28.67 24.15
CA ILE A 706 -30.86 29.58 25.14
C ILE A 706 -29.52 28.99 25.60
N LEU A 707 -28.46 29.77 25.49
CA LEU A 707 -27.08 29.40 25.80
C LEU A 707 -26.56 30.29 26.93
N PRO A 708 -26.95 30.01 28.20
CA PRO A 708 -26.63 30.88 29.33
C PRO A 708 -25.13 31.01 29.57
N ASP A 709 -24.34 29.98 29.24
CA ASP A 709 -22.89 29.94 29.48
C ASP A 709 -22.06 30.58 28.36
N THR A 710 -22.68 30.85 27.21
CA THR A 710 -22.04 31.57 26.09
C THR A 710 -22.06 33.07 26.33
N LYS A 711 -21.08 33.55 27.11
CA LYS A 711 -20.99 34.95 27.58
C LYS A 711 -19.87 35.76 26.93
N ARG A 712 -19.11 35.18 26.00
CA ARG A 712 -17.95 35.81 25.36
C ARG A 712 -18.05 35.69 23.85
N ALA A 713 -17.47 36.67 23.15
CA ALA A 713 -17.38 36.59 21.71
C ALA A 713 -16.48 35.41 21.30
N GLY A 714 -16.84 34.74 20.21
CA GLY A 714 -16.16 33.55 19.74
C GLY A 714 -16.98 32.76 18.74
N ASN A 715 -16.37 31.70 18.22
CA ASN A 715 -17.02 30.75 17.33
C ASN A 715 -17.29 29.47 18.13
N TYR A 716 -18.55 29.06 18.18
CA TYR A 716 -19.00 27.92 18.97
C TYR A 716 -19.61 26.88 18.02
N PRO A 717 -18.88 25.82 17.66
CA PRO A 717 -19.46 24.71 16.91
C PRO A 717 -20.42 23.93 17.80
N ALA A 718 -21.58 23.56 17.25
CA ALA A 718 -22.57 22.76 17.94
C ALA A 718 -23.16 21.69 17.02
N ASP A 719 -23.46 20.53 17.61
CA ASP A 719 -24.12 19.42 16.95
C ASP A 719 -25.63 19.51 17.21
N VAL A 720 -26.46 19.47 16.17
CA VAL A 720 -27.93 19.61 16.27
C VAL A 720 -28.59 18.23 16.25
N TYR A 721 -29.55 18.04 17.16
CA TYR A 721 -30.25 16.78 17.36
C TYR A 721 -31.78 16.95 17.30
N VAL A 722 -32.45 15.92 16.78
CA VAL A 722 -33.90 15.74 16.82
C VAL A 722 -34.19 14.42 17.53
N GLY A 723 -34.61 14.50 18.79
CA GLY A 723 -34.46 13.39 19.73
C GLY A 723 -32.98 13.03 19.89
N ASP A 724 -32.64 11.78 19.56
CA ASP A 724 -31.26 11.28 19.57
C ASP A 724 -30.61 11.31 18.16
N ASP A 725 -31.38 11.61 17.12
CA ASP A 725 -30.86 11.64 15.74
C ASP A 725 -30.03 12.89 15.50
N PHE A 726 -28.77 12.70 15.11
CA PHE A 726 -27.88 13.77 14.74
C PHE A 726 -28.23 14.31 13.35
N ILE A 727 -28.69 15.56 13.27
CA ILE A 727 -29.13 16.18 12.01
C ILE A 727 -27.99 16.87 11.28
N GLY A 728 -27.12 17.58 11.98
CA GLY A 728 -26.04 18.32 11.34
C GLY A 728 -25.25 19.20 12.31
N LYS A 729 -24.23 19.88 11.79
CA LYS A 729 -23.40 20.82 12.57
C LYS A 729 -23.74 22.25 12.21
N ILE A 730 -23.74 23.12 13.20
CA ILE A 730 -23.85 24.57 13.04
C ILE A 730 -22.63 25.28 13.66
N LEU A 731 -22.36 26.49 13.19
CA LEU A 731 -21.33 27.36 13.76
C LEU A 731 -21.97 28.64 14.28
N ILE A 732 -22.04 28.78 15.59
CA ILE A 732 -22.59 29.97 16.23
C ILE A 732 -21.48 31.02 16.32
N LYS A 733 -21.62 32.12 15.56
CA LYS A 733 -20.67 33.24 15.57
C LYS A 733 -21.15 34.31 16.54
N ALA A 734 -20.61 34.29 17.75
CA ALA A 734 -21.01 35.19 18.81
C ALA A 734 -20.10 36.44 18.87
N GLN A 735 -20.69 37.64 18.92
CA GLN A 735 -19.98 38.92 18.94
C GLN A 735 -20.34 39.74 20.19
N GLY A 736 -19.39 40.54 20.68
CA GLY A 736 -19.62 41.50 21.77
C GLY A 736 -20.50 42.67 21.32
N LYS A 737 -21.22 43.31 22.26
CA LYS A 737 -22.03 44.52 21.99
C LYS A 737 -21.24 45.66 21.33
N SER A 738 -19.93 45.75 21.54
CA SER A 738 -19.04 46.74 20.91
C SER A 738 -18.64 46.40 19.47
N GLY A 739 -18.71 45.13 19.04
CA GLY A 739 -18.35 44.71 17.69
C GLY A 739 -19.32 45.21 16.61
N LYS A 740 -20.60 45.35 16.95
CA LYS A 740 -21.64 45.94 16.08
C LYS A 740 -21.44 47.44 15.78
N ILE A 741 -20.67 48.16 16.59
CA ILE A 741 -20.53 49.62 16.47
C ILE A 741 -19.58 49.99 15.32
N ASN A 742 -18.62 49.15 14.97
CA ASN A 742 -17.63 49.46 13.93
C ASN A 742 -18.20 49.34 12.50
N GLU A 743 -19.14 48.43 12.22
CA GLU A 743 -19.77 48.32 10.89
C GLU A 743 -20.71 49.51 10.57
N GLY A 744 -21.19 50.23 11.60
CA GLY A 744 -21.96 51.46 11.41
C GLY A 744 -21.12 52.68 11.04
N PHE A 745 -19.81 52.66 11.32
CA PHE A 745 -18.88 53.77 11.01
C PHE A 745 -18.20 53.62 9.65
N ASP A 746 -17.97 52.38 9.17
CA ASP A 746 -17.33 52.14 7.87
C ASP A 746 -18.26 52.42 6.67
N ASN A 747 -19.57 52.62 6.89
CA ASN A 747 -20.53 53.08 5.87
C ASN A 747 -20.63 54.63 5.78
N LEU A 748 -19.74 55.37 6.44
CA LEU A 748 -19.68 56.84 6.45
C LEU A 748 -18.33 57.42 5.99
N LEU A 749 -17.50 56.65 5.27
CA LEU A 749 -16.28 57.13 4.62
C LEU A 749 -16.25 56.89 3.11
#